data_AF-K1JR46-F1
#
_entry.id   AF-K1JR46-F1
#
_cell.length_a   1.000
_cell.length_b   1.000
_cell.length_c   1.000
_cell.angle_alpha   90.00
_cell.angle_beta   90.00
_cell.angle_gamma   90.00
#
_symmetry.space_group_name_H-M   'P 1'
#
loop_
_entity.id
_entity.type
_entity.pdbx_description
1 polymer ?
#
loop_
_entity_poly.entity_id
_entity_poly.type
_entity_poly.pdbx_seq_one_letter_code
_entity_poly.pdbx_strand_id
1 'polypeptide(L)'
;MKHRIIRLDELMAHDALRIEAHLRHAHFDLPLGMNEAMVWRGLESGELLLLADSPNIALLKPGAQGEWQISEIAAPLVGYELQSRVLSRVGARHGYGGAGFGSAMVPPAQDGGAVRDVVQEPYQYPTEVVTQEPEPREAFHYEVQVVCPPATLRRFIDPHFVLATTEQEREVTLMPCPERAGTRCEATTRTDTPRRLRVMKGGRCHEGLCIDEVAPQSRHGVVRERYLAVMPTVQVGQRLAFPARGYYYHFVDGRLVQEYEIASGWAFARTSSAAGRLVDGRDEGLQSALLVLDLVHGVAPGAQHLAYRPLRFSQEDLDAITPEWLQLNALHLDLAALYRAIGEGAVAARGSLPAQEPAMINSAANSHYAWGETYLDSGGCYFAIGNKQLVDRHLPLVNLGKAPSLLAYVINSILPYQELNRLPEVVAAMIQGLGSSYLERVAIVLGVNGNTVDADAVQAAVAEAQNGLACLMVEVKLVPMTFQGNKFPYGTMRNTLMYSEETCNQVQQFVGQGWAPYISFQDFDTGSRSLESGKHIFQGIDILLAQDEDGSVLRPLMIAGGYRPQPRESLIAMTAARYPDGIMPEEDKKKLNGFETGIRDDMTLRVRYAALDPMLPYAPEPNLFIDGTLLLGGGAIPMFSPNGAEYEGLSSSLVACNRAELEAHFAPLFEAAGEVPVPNNRQPAREFLTLPPDREEIASQLEACSQTNRHPKRGISFLLDFTMTVETDLSRLAYSYLAKNRMPQLHNLTYLVTRLFQTRADKKGVKLSSIRTDFDYERSMAAAMREGYAPVEEFLRRHRQELVGMEGARFSDYFAQRFSEQGVFATRSYNVPPSHQAAFAYQVAIEPKITKWRRMDSE
;
A
#
# COMPACT_ATOMS: atom_id res chain seq x y z
N MET A 1 -33.58 39.71 31.59
CA MET A 1 -32.23 40.29 31.52
C MET A 1 -32.37 41.74 31.10
N LYS A 2 -31.70 42.68 31.75
CA LYS A 2 -31.67 44.05 31.28
C LYS A 2 -30.56 44.17 30.24
N HIS A 3 -30.95 44.59 29.03
CA HIS A 3 -30.01 44.88 27.97
C HIS A 3 -29.95 46.39 27.76
N ARG A 4 -28.75 46.93 27.55
CA ARG A 4 -28.54 48.33 27.22
C ARG A 4 -27.68 48.42 25.96
N ILE A 5 -28.12 49.22 25.01
CA ILE A 5 -27.32 49.54 23.83
C ILE A 5 -26.42 50.72 24.17
N ILE A 6 -25.15 50.61 23.80
CA ILE A 6 -24.17 51.69 23.91
C ILE A 6 -23.44 51.83 22.58
N ARG A 7 -22.76 52.96 22.38
CA ARG A 7 -21.81 53.09 21.26
C ARG A 7 -20.46 52.48 21.62
N LEU A 8 -19.70 52.04 20.63
CA LEU A 8 -18.37 51.44 20.85
C LEU A 8 -17.38 52.42 21.54
N ASP A 9 -17.49 53.72 21.27
CA ASP A 9 -16.68 54.76 21.91
C ASP A 9 -17.02 54.97 23.39
N GLU A 10 -18.25 54.65 23.80
CA GLU A 10 -18.74 54.70 25.18
C GLU A 10 -18.38 53.45 26.02
N LEU A 11 -17.89 52.38 25.39
CA LEU A 11 -17.53 51.13 26.09
C LEU A 11 -16.49 51.40 27.18
N MET A 12 -16.79 51.04 28.43
CA MET A 12 -15.87 51.15 29.58
C MET A 12 -15.19 49.81 29.90
N ALA A 13 -14.04 49.84 30.57
CA ALA A 13 -13.27 48.63 30.87
C ALA A 13 -14.04 47.62 31.73
N HIS A 14 -14.91 48.09 32.64
CA HIS A 14 -15.74 47.22 33.47
C HIS A 14 -16.93 46.61 32.72
N ASP A 15 -17.24 47.08 31.50
CA ASP A 15 -18.32 46.56 30.66
C ASP A 15 -17.84 45.50 29.66
N ALA A 16 -16.52 45.25 29.55
CA ALA A 16 -15.95 44.34 28.56
C ALA A 16 -16.53 42.91 28.65
N LEU A 17 -16.78 42.41 29.87
CA LEU A 17 -17.38 41.09 30.10
C LEU A 17 -18.90 41.05 29.91
N ARG A 18 -19.54 42.21 29.74
CA ARG A 18 -21.00 42.35 29.64
C ARG A 18 -21.48 42.40 28.21
N ILE A 19 -20.58 42.39 27.23
CA ILE A 19 -20.93 42.45 25.81
C ILE A 19 -21.58 41.12 25.40
N GLU A 20 -22.84 41.17 25.00
CA GLU A 20 -23.61 40.02 24.51
C GLU A 20 -23.26 39.73 23.05
N ALA A 21 -22.80 38.51 22.77
CA ALA A 21 -22.53 38.04 21.41
C ALA A 21 -23.73 37.35 20.77
N HIS A 22 -24.67 36.83 21.57
CA HIS A 22 -25.81 36.06 21.08
C HIS A 22 -27.02 36.97 20.81
N LEU A 23 -26.91 37.83 19.81
CA LEU A 23 -27.92 38.85 19.52
C LEU A 23 -29.31 38.27 19.16
N ARG A 24 -29.39 37.08 18.56
CA ARG A 24 -30.65 36.44 18.11
C ARG A 24 -31.69 36.18 19.20
N HIS A 25 -31.28 36.18 20.48
CA HIS A 25 -32.16 35.94 21.62
C HIS A 25 -32.28 37.13 22.56
N ALA A 26 -31.73 38.29 22.18
CA ALA A 26 -31.69 39.46 23.04
C ALA A 26 -32.89 40.39 22.81
N HIS A 27 -33.56 40.77 23.89
CA HIS A 27 -34.60 41.80 23.88
C HIS A 27 -34.05 43.09 24.49
N PHE A 28 -34.06 44.17 23.72
CA PHE A 28 -33.57 45.48 24.13
C PHE A 28 -34.60 46.57 23.82
N ASP A 29 -34.59 47.62 24.63
CA ASP A 29 -35.39 48.81 24.37
C ASP A 29 -34.72 49.65 23.27
N LEU A 30 -35.53 50.16 22.33
CA LEU A 30 -35.01 51.00 21.25
C LEU A 30 -34.51 52.34 21.80
N PRO A 31 -33.28 52.77 21.48
CA PRO A 31 -32.80 54.11 21.82
C PRO A 31 -33.70 55.19 21.23
N LEU A 32 -33.92 56.28 21.98
CA LEU A 32 -34.76 57.40 21.55
C LEU A 32 -34.28 57.95 20.19
N GLY A 33 -35.13 57.87 19.16
CA GLY A 33 -34.85 58.36 17.80
C GLY A 33 -34.24 57.32 16.84
N MET A 34 -34.06 56.07 17.26
CA MET A 34 -33.62 54.98 16.38
C MET A 34 -34.75 53.97 16.14
N ASN A 35 -34.90 53.53 14.89
CA ASN A 35 -35.73 52.37 14.59
C ASN A 35 -34.93 51.07 14.73
N GLU A 36 -35.64 49.94 14.77
CA GLU A 36 -35.04 48.63 14.98
C GLU A 36 -33.99 48.26 13.92
N ALA A 37 -34.21 48.61 12.66
CA ALA A 37 -33.26 48.35 11.57
C ALA A 37 -31.94 49.13 11.73
N MET A 38 -31.99 50.38 12.20
CA MET A 38 -30.79 51.18 12.48
C MET A 38 -29.97 50.59 13.63
N VAL A 39 -30.65 50.09 14.66
CA VAL A 39 -30.00 49.44 15.80
C VAL A 39 -29.31 48.14 15.35
N TRP A 40 -30.00 47.28 14.60
CA TRP A 40 -29.42 46.04 14.10
C TRP A 40 -28.21 46.27 13.20
N ARG A 41 -28.29 47.24 12.29
CA ARG A 41 -27.16 47.62 11.44
C ARG A 41 -25.97 48.15 12.25
N GLY A 42 -26.25 48.92 13.31
CA GLY A 42 -25.22 49.40 14.23
C GLY A 42 -24.56 48.29 15.04
N LEU A 43 -25.32 47.28 15.48
CA LEU A 43 -24.81 46.10 16.19
C LEU A 43 -23.98 45.20 15.27
N GLU A 44 -24.41 44.98 14.03
CA GLU A 44 -23.70 44.18 13.03
C GLU A 44 -22.39 44.83 12.57
N SER A 45 -22.39 46.15 12.38
CA SER A 45 -21.20 46.94 12.01
C SER A 45 -20.25 47.21 13.19
N GLY A 46 -20.69 46.95 14.42
CA GLY A 46 -19.94 47.22 15.64
C GLY A 46 -19.79 48.68 16.01
N GLU A 47 -20.65 49.54 15.49
CA GLU A 47 -20.81 50.93 15.96
C GLU A 47 -21.60 50.98 17.27
N LEU A 48 -22.52 50.03 17.46
CA LEU A 48 -23.26 49.80 18.68
C LEU A 48 -22.87 48.47 19.30
N LEU A 49 -22.93 48.39 20.63
CA LEU A 49 -22.73 47.17 21.40
C LEU A 49 -23.93 46.93 22.31
N LEU A 50 -24.28 45.66 22.48
CA LEU A 50 -25.31 45.25 23.41
C LEU A 50 -24.67 44.80 24.73
N LEU A 51 -24.96 45.50 25.81
CA LEU A 51 -24.52 45.11 27.15
C LEU A 51 -25.66 44.39 27.89
N ALA A 52 -25.35 43.25 28.49
CA ALA A 52 -26.21 42.51 29.39
C ALA A 52 -25.57 42.43 30.78
N ASP A 53 -26.37 42.59 31.84
CA ASP A 53 -25.88 42.40 33.22
C ASP A 53 -25.30 40.99 33.45
N SER A 54 -25.80 40.01 32.68
CA SER A 54 -25.28 38.64 32.62
C SER A 54 -25.52 38.10 31.20
N PRO A 55 -24.52 38.19 30.30
CA PRO A 55 -24.68 37.77 28.92
C PRO A 55 -24.82 36.25 28.82
N ASN A 56 -25.68 35.80 27.91
CA ASN A 56 -25.80 34.38 27.55
C ASN A 56 -24.49 33.87 26.95
N ILE A 57 -23.88 34.67 26.06
CA ILE A 57 -22.54 34.42 25.56
C ILE A 57 -21.77 35.73 25.58
N ALA A 58 -20.83 35.86 26.52
CA ALA A 58 -19.93 37.01 26.56
C ALA A 58 -19.03 37.02 25.32
N LEU A 59 -18.98 38.16 24.62
CA LEU A 59 -18.14 38.34 23.44
C LEU A 59 -16.64 38.22 23.79
N LEU A 60 -16.25 38.75 24.96
CA LEU A 60 -14.87 38.77 25.41
C LEU A 60 -14.65 37.85 26.62
N LYS A 61 -13.46 37.27 26.69
CA LYS A 61 -12.93 36.56 27.85
C LYS A 61 -11.52 37.06 28.19
N PRO A 62 -11.09 37.01 29.47
CA PRO A 62 -9.70 37.25 29.82
C PRO A 62 -8.83 36.07 29.35
N GLY A 63 -7.72 36.39 28.70
CA GLY A 63 -6.65 35.46 28.32
C GLY A 63 -5.72 35.16 29.50
N ALA A 64 -4.76 34.25 29.27
CA ALA A 64 -3.88 33.74 30.31
C ALA A 64 -2.96 34.82 30.94
N GLN A 65 -2.71 35.94 30.25
CA GLN A 65 -1.86 37.03 30.72
C GLN A 65 -2.67 38.31 31.02
N GLY A 66 -4.01 38.21 31.10
CA GLY A 66 -4.91 39.33 31.39
C GLY A 66 -5.32 40.16 30.17
N GLU A 67 -4.91 39.75 28.97
CA GLU A 67 -5.34 40.35 27.70
C GLU A 67 -6.79 39.96 27.36
N TRP A 68 -7.52 40.86 26.70
CA TRP A 68 -8.88 40.54 26.24
C TRP A 68 -8.83 39.74 24.95
N GLN A 69 -9.47 38.57 24.95
CA GLN A 69 -9.60 37.70 23.78
C GLN A 69 -11.08 37.53 23.43
N ILE A 70 -11.39 37.25 22.17
CA ILE A 70 -12.74 36.85 21.77
C ILE A 70 -13.02 35.46 22.35
N SER A 71 -14.18 35.29 22.95
CA SER A 71 -14.65 33.99 23.42
C SER A 71 -14.78 33.03 22.23
N GLU A 72 -14.20 31.83 22.35
CA GLU A 72 -14.27 30.80 21.30
C GLU A 72 -15.72 30.42 20.93
N ILE A 73 -16.63 30.55 21.90
CA ILE A 73 -18.06 30.29 21.72
C ILE A 73 -18.76 31.50 21.04
N ALA A 74 -18.25 32.72 21.24
CA ALA A 74 -18.77 33.94 20.63
C ALA A 74 -18.27 34.18 19.20
N ALA A 75 -17.03 33.78 18.89
CA ALA A 75 -16.37 34.01 17.61
C ALA A 75 -17.19 33.61 16.37
N PRO A 76 -17.97 32.51 16.34
CA PRO A 76 -18.79 32.19 15.18
C PRO A 76 -20.12 32.95 15.12
N LEU A 77 -20.53 33.63 16.20
CA LEU A 77 -21.83 34.30 16.31
C LEU A 77 -21.81 35.75 15.83
N VAL A 78 -20.63 36.34 15.75
CA VAL A 78 -20.44 37.74 15.37
C VAL A 78 -19.44 37.89 14.24
N GLY A 79 -19.63 38.89 13.38
CA GLY A 79 -18.74 39.15 12.25
C GLY A 79 -17.31 39.54 12.69
N TYR A 80 -16.33 39.21 11.85
CA TYR A 80 -14.91 39.52 12.10
C TYR A 80 -14.65 41.03 12.29
N GLU A 81 -15.40 41.88 11.58
CA GLU A 81 -15.25 43.34 11.70
C GLU A 81 -15.63 43.86 13.09
N LEU A 82 -16.73 43.36 13.68
CA LEU A 82 -17.11 43.66 15.07
C LEU A 82 -16.02 43.20 16.03
N GLN A 83 -15.54 41.96 15.87
CA GLN A 83 -14.49 41.39 16.73
C GLN A 83 -13.23 42.25 16.71
N SER A 84 -12.78 42.66 15.52
CA SER A 84 -11.60 43.51 15.33
C SER A 84 -11.78 44.90 15.94
N ARG A 85 -12.94 45.53 15.76
CA ARG A 85 -13.25 46.87 16.32
C ARG A 85 -13.30 46.85 17.84
N VAL A 86 -13.93 45.84 18.44
CA VAL A 86 -14.01 45.67 19.90
C VAL A 86 -12.64 45.37 20.49
N LEU A 87 -11.86 44.44 19.91
CA LEU A 87 -10.50 44.15 20.36
C LEU A 87 -9.59 45.39 20.23
N SER A 88 -9.69 46.14 19.14
CA SER A 88 -8.93 47.40 18.97
C SER A 88 -9.32 48.42 20.05
N ARG A 89 -10.60 48.53 20.40
CA ARG A 89 -11.10 49.47 21.42
C ARG A 89 -10.65 49.11 22.83
N VAL A 90 -10.70 47.82 23.19
CA VAL A 90 -10.37 47.33 24.53
C VAL A 90 -8.84 47.15 24.70
N GLY A 91 -8.15 46.74 23.63
CA GLY A 91 -6.69 46.62 23.56
C GLY A 91 -5.95 47.97 23.51
N ALA A 92 -6.53 49.00 22.89
CA ALA A 92 -5.97 50.37 22.92
C ALA A 92 -5.99 51.01 24.32
N ARG A 93 -6.70 50.42 25.29
CA ARG A 93 -6.74 50.93 26.67
C ARG A 93 -5.70 50.32 27.60
N HIS A 94 -4.95 49.30 27.17
CA HIS A 94 -3.83 48.73 27.93
C HIS A 94 -2.52 48.87 27.15
N GLY A 95 -2.01 50.10 27.08
CA GLY A 95 -0.67 50.38 26.59
C GLY A 95 0.26 50.80 27.72
N TYR A 96 1.01 49.85 28.28
CA TYR A 96 2.38 50.10 28.73
C TYR A 96 3.32 49.59 27.64
N GLY A 97 3.83 50.53 26.83
CA GLY A 97 5.15 50.53 26.17
C GLY A 97 5.52 49.45 25.14
N GLY A 98 5.77 49.87 23.89
CA GLY A 98 6.72 49.18 22.99
C GLY A 98 6.47 49.32 21.48
N ALA A 99 7.16 50.29 20.86
CA ALA A 99 7.41 50.62 19.43
C ALA A 99 7.26 49.51 18.36
N GLY A 100 6.97 49.76 17.06
CA GLY A 100 6.88 50.93 16.17
C GLY A 100 6.31 50.45 14.81
N PHE A 101 5.73 51.23 13.90
CA PHE A 101 6.21 52.38 13.13
C PHE A 101 5.00 53.28 12.78
N GLY A 102 5.00 54.59 13.07
CA GLY A 102 5.41 55.61 12.10
C GLY A 102 4.49 56.84 12.20
N SER A 103 4.77 57.75 13.15
CA SER A 103 4.12 59.06 13.25
C SER A 103 4.74 60.07 12.31
N ALA A 104 3.91 60.74 11.50
CA ALA A 104 4.19 62.08 11.02
C ALA A 104 3.94 63.10 12.16
N MET A 105 4.79 64.12 12.21
CA MET A 105 4.98 65.06 13.33
C MET A 105 3.75 65.90 13.72
N VAL A 106 3.64 66.15 15.03
CA VAL A 106 2.91 67.29 15.62
C VAL A 106 3.86 67.98 16.63
N PRO A 107 4.03 69.32 16.61
CA PRO A 107 4.64 70.07 17.70
C PRO A 107 3.61 70.52 18.75
N PRO A 108 4.06 70.86 19.99
CA PRO A 108 3.42 70.39 21.21
C PRO A 108 2.49 71.39 21.92
N ALA A 109 1.77 70.81 22.89
CA ALA A 109 0.71 71.35 23.75
C ALA A 109 1.04 72.60 24.57
N GLN A 110 -0.02 73.34 24.94
CA GLN A 110 -0.10 74.04 26.22
C GLN A 110 -1.51 73.94 26.83
N ASP A 111 -1.51 73.47 28.07
CA ASP A 111 -2.31 73.90 29.22
C ASP A 111 -3.84 73.79 29.20
N GLY A 112 -4.33 72.84 30.00
CA GLY A 112 -4.67 73.22 31.38
C GLY A 112 -6.09 73.71 31.63
N GLY A 113 -6.95 72.78 32.06
CA GLY A 113 -7.68 72.99 33.30
C GLY A 113 -9.19 73.27 33.22
N ALA A 114 -9.84 72.66 34.20
CA ALA A 114 -11.17 72.95 34.74
C ALA A 114 -12.40 72.33 34.05
N VAL A 115 -12.78 71.19 34.61
CA VAL A 115 -14.14 70.66 34.69
C VAL A 115 -15.14 71.77 35.06
N ARG A 116 -16.19 71.92 34.26
CA ARG A 116 -17.49 72.43 34.71
C ARG A 116 -18.59 71.52 34.16
N ASP A 117 -19.46 71.10 35.07
CA ASP A 117 -20.72 70.44 34.78
C ASP A 117 -21.47 71.19 33.68
N VAL A 118 -21.75 70.50 32.58
CA VAL A 118 -22.74 70.93 31.59
C VAL A 118 -23.77 69.81 31.49
N VAL A 119 -24.95 70.16 32.01
CA VAL A 119 -26.23 69.49 31.79
C VAL A 119 -26.36 69.08 30.32
N GLN A 120 -26.61 67.79 30.06
CA GLN A 120 -26.98 67.29 28.73
C GLN A 120 -28.24 68.01 28.26
N GLU A 121 -28.12 68.91 27.28
CA GLU A 121 -29.23 69.16 26.38
C GLU A 121 -29.36 67.97 25.42
N PRO A 122 -30.59 67.47 25.16
CA PRO A 122 -30.80 66.41 24.19
C PRO A 122 -30.43 66.94 22.81
N TYR A 123 -29.38 66.38 22.22
CA TYR A 123 -28.95 66.68 20.87
C TYR A 123 -30.11 66.40 19.89
N GLN A 124 -30.59 67.44 19.21
CA GLN A 124 -31.59 67.28 18.16
C GLN A 124 -30.96 66.61 16.95
N TYR A 125 -31.59 65.52 16.51
CA TYR A 125 -31.24 64.82 15.28
C TYR A 125 -31.31 65.77 14.08
N PRO A 126 -30.31 65.80 13.19
CA PRO A 126 -30.45 66.42 11.88
C PRO A 126 -31.59 65.71 11.14
N THR A 127 -32.69 66.44 10.94
CA THR A 127 -33.73 66.04 10.00
C THR A 127 -33.15 66.33 8.62
N GLU A 128 -33.22 65.36 7.71
CA GLU A 128 -32.61 65.36 6.36
C GLU A 128 -31.16 64.88 6.30
N VAL A 129 -30.98 63.57 6.50
CA VAL A 129 -29.98 62.86 5.68
C VAL A 129 -30.59 62.74 4.29
N VAL A 130 -30.03 63.48 3.34
CA VAL A 130 -30.29 63.31 1.91
C VAL A 130 -30.08 61.83 1.58
N THR A 131 -31.15 61.08 1.41
CA THR A 131 -31.13 59.80 0.71
C THR A 131 -30.83 60.09 -0.75
N GLN A 132 -29.56 60.06 -1.12
CA GLN A 132 -29.26 59.42 -2.39
C GLN A 132 -29.55 57.93 -2.14
N GLU A 133 -30.71 57.46 -2.59
CA GLU A 133 -30.85 56.04 -2.90
C GLU A 133 -29.64 55.71 -3.80
N PRO A 134 -28.74 54.80 -3.41
CA PRO A 134 -27.84 54.26 -4.40
C PRO A 134 -28.76 53.58 -5.41
N GLU A 135 -28.67 54.00 -6.67
CA GLU A 135 -29.26 53.24 -7.77
C GLU A 135 -28.95 51.75 -7.54
N PRO A 136 -29.87 50.83 -7.88
CA PRO A 136 -29.62 49.40 -7.74
C PRO A 136 -28.36 49.07 -8.54
N ARG A 137 -27.23 48.94 -7.84
CA ARG A 137 -26.01 48.39 -8.45
C ARG A 137 -26.38 46.96 -8.78
N GLU A 138 -26.40 46.64 -10.07
CA GLU A 138 -26.63 45.29 -10.56
C GLU A 138 -25.73 44.33 -9.75
N ALA A 139 -26.38 43.50 -8.93
CA ALA A 139 -25.72 42.55 -8.06
C ALA A 139 -25.74 41.20 -8.77
N PHE A 140 -24.56 40.73 -9.18
CA PHE A 140 -24.40 39.44 -9.83
C PHE A 140 -23.96 38.40 -8.81
N HIS A 141 -24.60 37.24 -8.85
CA HIS A 141 -24.39 36.16 -7.90
C HIS A 141 -23.54 35.05 -8.52
N TYR A 142 -22.57 34.56 -7.75
CA TYR A 142 -21.74 33.41 -8.10
C TYR A 142 -22.02 32.33 -7.07
N GLU A 143 -22.42 31.16 -7.54
CA GLU A 143 -22.82 30.05 -6.68
C GLU A 143 -22.15 28.76 -7.17
N VAL A 144 -21.37 28.15 -6.27
CA VAL A 144 -20.76 26.83 -6.47
C VAL A 144 -21.32 25.92 -5.39
N GLN A 145 -21.79 24.74 -5.76
CA GLN A 145 -22.36 23.80 -4.81
C GLN A 145 -21.43 22.60 -4.60
N VAL A 146 -21.34 22.13 -3.35
CA VAL A 146 -20.66 20.88 -3.00
C VAL A 146 -21.64 19.96 -2.29
N VAL A 147 -21.78 18.72 -2.75
CA VAL A 147 -22.69 17.71 -2.19
C VAL A 147 -22.11 17.10 -0.91
N CYS A 148 -21.94 17.92 0.13
CA CYS A 148 -21.72 17.50 1.51
C CYS A 148 -22.00 18.68 2.47
N PRO A 149 -22.30 18.44 3.75
CA PRO A 149 -22.52 19.52 4.71
C PRO A 149 -21.25 20.36 4.96
N PRO A 150 -21.38 21.63 5.39
CA PRO A 150 -20.23 22.52 5.60
C PRO A 150 -19.20 21.97 6.60
N ALA A 151 -19.65 21.25 7.64
CA ALA A 151 -18.78 20.61 8.61
C ALA A 151 -17.91 19.50 7.97
N THR A 152 -18.50 18.69 7.09
CA THR A 152 -17.81 17.62 6.35
C THR A 152 -16.84 18.22 5.32
N LEU A 153 -17.26 19.26 4.59
CA LEU A 153 -16.42 19.99 3.64
C LEU A 153 -15.16 20.56 4.32
N ARG A 154 -15.35 21.27 5.43
CA ARG A 154 -14.25 21.83 6.23
C ARG A 154 -13.31 20.77 6.79
N ARG A 155 -13.87 19.63 7.22
CA ARG A 155 -13.08 18.57 7.87
C ARG A 155 -12.19 17.78 6.92
N PHE A 156 -12.70 17.40 5.75
CA PHE A 156 -12.01 16.45 4.87
C PHE A 156 -11.38 17.09 3.64
N ILE A 157 -11.71 18.33 3.31
CA ILE A 157 -11.25 18.98 2.07
C ILE A 157 -10.67 20.37 2.37
N ASP A 158 -11.32 21.09 3.28
CA ASP A 158 -11.02 22.48 3.67
C ASP A 158 -10.79 23.46 2.50
N PRO A 159 -11.62 23.45 1.43
CA PRO A 159 -11.45 24.40 0.34
C PRO A 159 -12.22 25.68 0.64
N HIS A 160 -11.55 26.83 0.51
CA HIS A 160 -12.24 28.10 0.33
C HIS A 160 -12.27 28.41 -1.17
N PHE A 161 -13.45 28.43 -1.78
CA PHE A 161 -13.57 28.86 -3.16
C PHE A 161 -13.40 30.37 -3.27
N VAL A 162 -12.68 30.79 -4.30
CA VAL A 162 -12.28 32.19 -4.49
C VAL A 162 -12.42 32.55 -5.96
N LEU A 163 -12.99 33.71 -6.27
CA LEU A 163 -13.05 34.25 -7.62
C LEU A 163 -11.84 35.15 -7.87
N ALA A 164 -11.05 34.85 -8.90
CA ALA A 164 -9.82 35.57 -9.23
C ALA A 164 -10.09 37.05 -9.56
N THR A 165 -9.15 37.94 -9.22
CA THR A 165 -9.20 39.39 -9.50
C THR A 165 -9.49 39.70 -10.97
N THR A 166 -10.34 40.69 -11.23
CA THR A 166 -10.60 41.28 -12.56
C THR A 166 -10.03 42.70 -12.62
N GLU A 167 -10.11 43.36 -13.79
CA GLU A 167 -9.73 44.78 -13.90
C GLU A 167 -10.55 45.70 -12.99
N GLN A 168 -11.78 45.29 -12.67
CA GLN A 168 -12.76 46.13 -11.98
C GLN A 168 -12.94 45.75 -10.51
N GLU A 169 -12.67 44.49 -10.14
CA GLU A 169 -12.93 43.97 -8.80
C GLU A 169 -11.81 43.07 -8.29
N ARG A 170 -11.48 43.23 -7.01
CA ARG A 170 -10.52 42.38 -6.31
C ARG A 170 -11.04 40.95 -6.19
N GLU A 171 -10.15 40.05 -5.81
CA GLU A 171 -10.46 38.68 -5.43
C GLU A 171 -11.60 38.60 -4.40
N VAL A 172 -12.55 37.67 -4.59
CA VAL A 172 -13.74 37.51 -3.74
C VAL A 172 -13.88 36.06 -3.27
N THR A 173 -13.93 35.85 -1.96
CA THR A 173 -14.18 34.53 -1.35
C THR A 173 -15.65 34.19 -1.39
N LEU A 174 -15.99 32.97 -1.81
CA LEU A 174 -17.36 32.46 -1.72
C LEU A 174 -17.61 31.94 -0.30
N MET A 175 -18.67 32.44 0.33
CA MET A 175 -19.03 32.09 1.69
C MET A 175 -19.84 30.78 1.70
N PRO A 176 -19.46 29.76 2.48
CA PRO A 176 -20.20 28.50 2.55
C PRO A 176 -21.48 28.64 3.37
N CYS A 177 -22.61 28.40 2.73
CA CYS A 177 -23.95 28.39 3.31
C CYS A 177 -24.53 26.97 3.31
N PRO A 178 -25.09 26.48 4.44
CA PRO A 178 -25.76 25.18 4.46
C PRO A 178 -26.97 25.15 3.53
N GLU A 179 -27.13 24.06 2.77
CA GLU A 179 -28.27 23.83 1.89
C GLU A 179 -28.76 22.37 2.00
N ARG A 180 -30.03 22.10 1.62
CA ARG A 180 -30.61 20.75 1.67
C ARG A 180 -29.78 19.71 0.89
N ALA A 181 -29.15 20.11 -0.21
CA ALA A 181 -28.34 19.25 -1.05
C ALA A 181 -26.83 19.28 -0.72
N GLY A 182 -26.41 19.99 0.32
CA GLY A 182 -25.00 20.08 0.74
C GLY A 182 -24.59 21.47 1.20
N THR A 183 -23.53 22.01 0.60
CA THR A 183 -23.00 23.35 0.87
C THR A 183 -23.08 24.18 -0.39
N ARG A 184 -23.71 25.35 -0.31
CA ARG A 184 -23.67 26.36 -1.37
C ARG A 184 -22.66 27.43 -0.99
N CYS A 185 -21.59 27.53 -1.76
CA CYS A 185 -20.62 28.61 -1.63
C CYS A 185 -21.11 29.77 -2.51
N GLU A 186 -21.37 30.93 -1.90
CA GLU A 186 -21.96 32.07 -2.60
C GLU A 186 -21.14 33.36 -2.44
N ALA A 187 -21.07 34.15 -3.52
CA ALA A 187 -20.47 35.48 -3.55
C ALA A 187 -21.34 36.43 -4.37
N THR A 188 -21.31 37.71 -4.03
CA THR A 188 -21.97 38.77 -4.79
C THR A 188 -20.95 39.75 -5.29
N THR A 189 -21.05 40.14 -6.56
CA THR A 189 -20.15 41.09 -7.21
C THR A 189 -20.95 42.15 -7.96
N ARG A 190 -20.28 43.21 -8.43
CA ARG A 190 -20.91 44.33 -9.16
C ARG A 190 -20.82 44.18 -10.68
N THR A 191 -20.20 43.09 -11.17
CA THR A 191 -19.87 42.92 -12.59
C THR A 191 -20.42 41.59 -13.12
N ASP A 192 -20.91 41.61 -14.36
CA ASP A 192 -21.42 40.41 -15.07
C ASP A 192 -20.30 39.67 -15.82
N THR A 193 -19.06 39.71 -15.31
CA THR A 193 -17.92 39.09 -15.99
C THR A 193 -17.71 37.67 -15.47
N PRO A 194 -17.60 36.63 -16.32
CA PRO A 194 -17.11 35.33 -15.88
C PRO A 194 -15.77 35.46 -15.15
N ARG A 195 -15.60 34.74 -14.04
CA ARG A 195 -14.39 34.83 -13.20
C ARG A 195 -13.77 33.46 -13.03
N ARG A 196 -12.43 33.43 -13.08
CA ARG A 196 -11.69 32.20 -12.79
C ARG A 196 -11.93 31.73 -11.36
N LEU A 197 -12.28 30.46 -11.22
CA LEU A 197 -12.43 29.80 -9.93
C LEU A 197 -11.07 29.38 -9.40
N ARG A 198 -10.84 29.67 -8.12
CA ARG A 198 -9.64 29.28 -7.38
C ARG A 198 -10.03 28.59 -6.11
N VAL A 199 -9.09 27.83 -5.56
CA VAL A 199 -9.22 27.23 -4.23
C VAL A 199 -8.11 27.78 -3.35
N MET A 200 -8.48 28.32 -2.20
CA MET A 200 -7.54 28.74 -1.19
C MET A 200 -7.31 27.60 -0.19
N LYS A 201 -6.04 27.21 -0.03
CA LYS A 201 -5.56 26.22 0.94
C LYS A 201 -4.24 26.65 1.55
N GLY A 202 -4.05 26.39 2.84
CA GLY A 202 -2.84 26.81 3.56
C GLY A 202 -2.59 28.33 3.56
N GLY A 203 -3.58 29.16 3.22
CA GLY A 203 -3.43 30.60 3.06
C GLY A 203 -2.96 31.07 1.67
N ARG A 204 -2.86 30.17 0.68
CA ARG A 204 -2.55 30.50 -0.72
C ARG A 204 -3.69 30.12 -1.65
N CYS A 205 -3.86 30.91 -2.71
CA CYS A 205 -4.82 30.63 -3.79
C CYS A 205 -4.18 29.81 -4.90
N HIS A 206 -4.85 28.73 -5.27
CA HIS A 206 -4.47 27.81 -6.32
C HIS A 206 -5.55 27.79 -7.41
N GLU A 207 -5.22 27.38 -8.63
CA GLU A 207 -6.22 27.20 -9.70
C GLU A 207 -7.34 26.24 -9.28
N GLY A 208 -8.53 26.42 -9.87
CA GLY A 208 -9.74 25.67 -9.54
C GLY A 208 -9.62 24.16 -9.74
N LEU A 209 -10.60 23.42 -9.21
CA LEU A 209 -10.69 21.97 -9.32
C LEU A 209 -11.39 21.60 -10.65
N CYS A 210 -10.67 21.69 -11.76
CA CYS A 210 -11.16 21.35 -13.12
C CYS A 210 -12.20 22.32 -13.73
N ILE A 211 -12.93 23.09 -12.92
CA ILE A 211 -13.78 24.19 -13.40
C ILE A 211 -12.94 25.47 -13.46
N ASP A 212 -12.67 25.93 -14.68
CA ASP A 212 -11.83 27.12 -14.91
C ASP A 212 -12.55 28.41 -14.55
N GLU A 213 -13.74 28.66 -15.10
CA GLU A 213 -14.49 29.91 -14.91
C GLU A 213 -15.92 29.68 -14.43
N VAL A 214 -16.45 30.59 -13.61
CA VAL A 214 -17.84 30.58 -13.16
C VAL A 214 -18.55 31.81 -13.73
N ALA A 215 -19.70 31.58 -14.36
CA ALA A 215 -20.51 32.64 -14.92
C ALA A 215 -21.45 33.28 -13.87
N PRO A 216 -21.50 34.62 -13.79
CA PRO A 216 -22.45 35.35 -12.94
C PRO A 216 -23.92 35.03 -13.26
N GLN A 217 -24.78 35.16 -12.24
CA GLN A 217 -26.22 34.99 -12.34
C GLN A 217 -26.95 36.25 -11.87
N SER A 218 -28.01 36.63 -12.59
CA SER A 218 -28.89 37.75 -12.21
C SER A 218 -29.87 37.41 -11.07
N ARG A 219 -29.90 36.15 -10.61
CA ARG A 219 -30.78 35.66 -9.54
C ARG A 219 -30.01 34.71 -8.63
N HIS A 220 -30.29 34.80 -7.33
CA HIS A 220 -29.86 33.81 -6.35
C HIS A 220 -30.50 32.44 -6.55
N GLY A 221 -29.80 31.39 -6.10
CA GLY A 221 -30.26 30.00 -6.08
C GLY A 221 -30.08 29.24 -7.39
N VAL A 222 -29.32 29.80 -8.35
CA VAL A 222 -29.05 29.16 -9.65
C VAL A 222 -27.69 28.47 -9.59
N VAL A 223 -27.70 27.18 -9.32
CA VAL A 223 -26.48 26.35 -9.30
C VAL A 223 -26.15 25.88 -10.71
N ARG A 224 -25.06 26.39 -11.29
CA ARG A 224 -24.49 25.89 -12.56
C ARG A 224 -23.28 25.00 -12.38
N GLU A 225 -22.54 25.20 -11.29
CA GLU A 225 -21.34 24.45 -10.97
C GLU A 225 -21.58 23.64 -9.70
N ARG A 226 -21.41 22.32 -9.78
CA ARG A 226 -21.59 21.40 -8.66
C ARG A 226 -20.49 20.36 -8.62
N TYR A 227 -19.94 20.16 -7.43
CA TYR A 227 -19.04 19.07 -7.10
C TYR A 227 -19.70 18.05 -6.18
N LEU A 228 -19.34 16.79 -6.34
CA LEU A 228 -19.64 15.73 -5.38
C LEU A 228 -18.35 15.32 -4.67
N ALA A 229 -18.38 15.24 -3.35
CA ALA A 229 -17.22 14.86 -2.55
C ALA A 229 -17.19 13.34 -2.36
N VAL A 230 -16.06 12.69 -2.64
CA VAL A 230 -15.86 11.24 -2.48
C VAL A 230 -14.59 10.93 -1.70
N MET A 231 -14.57 9.81 -0.98
CA MET A 231 -13.37 9.32 -0.30
C MET A 231 -12.73 8.18 -1.10
N PRO A 232 -11.52 8.38 -1.65
CA PRO A 232 -10.83 7.34 -2.40
C PRO A 232 -10.30 6.25 -1.47
N THR A 233 -10.58 4.99 -1.80
CA THR A 233 -10.09 3.81 -1.09
C THR A 233 -9.61 2.77 -2.08
N VAL A 234 -8.81 1.80 -1.61
CA VAL A 234 -8.39 0.64 -2.38
C VAL A 234 -8.74 -0.63 -1.63
N GLN A 235 -8.88 -1.73 -2.35
CA GLN A 235 -9.14 -3.03 -1.77
C GLN A 235 -7.83 -3.73 -1.37
N VAL A 236 -7.69 -4.04 -0.08
CA VAL A 236 -6.61 -4.85 0.50
C VAL A 236 -7.25 -6.11 1.10
N GLY A 237 -7.03 -7.26 0.47
CA GLY A 237 -7.76 -8.48 0.80
C GLY A 237 -9.27 -8.29 0.60
N GLN A 238 -10.08 -8.56 1.62
CA GLN A 238 -11.54 -8.33 1.56
C GLN A 238 -12.00 -7.00 2.21
N ARG A 239 -11.07 -6.10 2.57
CA ARG A 239 -11.39 -4.79 3.16
C ARG A 239 -10.98 -3.63 2.26
N LEU A 240 -11.69 -2.51 2.42
CA LEU A 240 -11.25 -1.22 1.90
C LEU A 240 -10.25 -0.58 2.86
N ALA A 241 -9.28 0.11 2.30
CA ALA A 241 -8.21 0.78 3.00
C ALA A 241 -7.89 2.13 2.37
N PHE A 242 -7.28 3.02 3.14
CA PHE A 242 -6.73 4.25 2.58
C PHE A 242 -5.24 4.06 2.25
N PRO A 243 -4.82 4.28 1.00
CA PRO A 243 -3.40 4.32 0.68
C PRO A 243 -2.66 5.41 1.47
N ALA A 244 -1.46 5.08 1.94
CA ALA A 244 -0.58 5.93 2.74
C ALA A 244 0.41 6.75 1.89
N ARG A 245 0.52 6.41 0.60
CA ARG A 245 1.53 6.87 -0.35
C ARG A 245 1.02 6.64 -1.78
N GLY A 246 1.62 7.33 -2.76
CA GLY A 246 1.29 7.19 -4.17
C GLY A 246 0.44 8.35 -4.69
N TYR A 247 -0.32 8.09 -5.75
CA TYR A 247 -0.99 9.13 -6.53
C TYR A 247 -2.42 8.74 -6.89
N TYR A 248 -3.32 9.72 -6.85
CA TYR A 248 -4.65 9.62 -7.45
C TYR A 248 -4.71 10.43 -8.74
N TYR A 249 -5.43 9.90 -9.72
CA TYR A 249 -5.62 10.52 -11.02
C TYR A 249 -7.11 10.63 -11.33
N HIS A 250 -7.56 11.83 -11.71
CA HIS A 250 -8.91 12.09 -12.17
C HIS A 250 -8.89 12.36 -13.67
N PHE A 251 -9.63 11.53 -14.41
CA PHE A 251 -9.78 11.65 -15.86
C PHE A 251 -11.21 12.05 -16.21
N VAL A 252 -11.35 12.90 -17.23
CA VAL A 252 -12.63 13.27 -17.84
C VAL A 252 -12.49 13.11 -19.35
N ASP A 253 -13.40 12.36 -19.97
CA ASP A 253 -13.37 12.03 -21.41
C ASP A 253 -11.99 11.52 -21.89
N GLY A 254 -11.37 10.68 -21.07
CA GLY A 254 -10.07 10.07 -21.33
C GLY A 254 -8.85 10.97 -21.11
N ARG A 255 -9.04 12.22 -20.65
CA ARG A 255 -7.94 13.17 -20.40
C ARG A 255 -7.73 13.41 -18.92
N LEU A 256 -6.47 13.46 -18.50
CA LEU A 256 -6.10 13.81 -17.12
C LEU A 256 -6.49 15.26 -16.84
N VAL A 257 -7.41 15.46 -15.88
CA VAL A 257 -7.80 16.79 -15.41
C VAL A 257 -7.08 17.18 -14.12
N GLN A 258 -6.77 16.20 -13.24
CA GLN A 258 -6.05 16.48 -12.00
C GLN A 258 -5.31 15.25 -11.47
N GLU A 259 -4.09 15.46 -10.99
CA GLU A 259 -3.29 14.51 -10.21
C GLU A 259 -3.20 14.96 -8.74
N TYR A 260 -3.17 14.00 -7.83
CA TYR A 260 -3.00 14.23 -6.40
C TYR A 260 -1.89 13.31 -5.87
N GLU A 261 -1.01 13.84 -5.02
CA GLU A 261 0.04 13.10 -4.33
C GLU A 261 -0.39 12.84 -2.88
N ILE A 262 -0.28 11.59 -2.43
CA ILE A 262 -0.54 11.20 -1.05
C ILE A 262 0.71 11.48 -0.22
N ALA A 263 0.59 12.45 0.68
CA ALA A 263 1.73 13.12 1.29
C ALA A 263 1.90 12.82 2.79
N SER A 264 0.82 12.53 3.51
CA SER A 264 0.89 12.24 4.95
C SER A 264 -0.30 11.42 5.40
N GLY A 265 -0.04 10.21 5.89
CA GLY A 265 -1.10 9.27 6.20
C GLY A 265 -1.94 8.98 4.94
N TRP A 266 -3.26 9.04 5.07
CA TRP A 266 -4.19 8.97 3.93
C TRP A 266 -4.49 10.33 3.29
N ALA A 267 -3.86 11.40 3.77
CA ALA A 267 -4.11 12.75 3.28
C ALA A 267 -3.20 13.09 2.10
N PHE A 268 -3.78 13.76 1.11
CA PHE A 268 -3.16 14.06 -0.17
C PHE A 268 -3.25 15.55 -0.50
N ALA A 269 -2.29 16.02 -1.30
CA ALA A 269 -2.25 17.35 -1.87
C ALA A 269 -2.46 17.26 -3.38
N ARG A 270 -3.02 18.32 -3.95
CA ARG A 270 -3.16 18.46 -5.39
C ARG A 270 -1.80 18.78 -6.00
N THR A 271 -1.40 18.10 -7.08
CA THR A 271 -0.15 18.45 -7.78
C THR A 271 -0.39 19.58 -8.77
N SER A 272 0.69 20.25 -9.20
CA SER A 272 0.62 21.29 -10.24
C SER A 272 0.42 20.73 -11.66
N SER A 273 0.22 19.42 -11.81
CA SER A 273 -0.08 18.76 -13.08
C SER A 273 -1.48 19.15 -13.58
N ALA A 274 -1.60 19.55 -14.84
CA ALA A 274 -2.87 19.94 -15.46
C ALA A 274 -2.87 19.63 -16.96
N ALA A 275 -4.06 19.42 -17.54
CA ALA A 275 -4.30 19.26 -18.98
C ALA A 275 -3.41 18.18 -19.67
N GLY A 276 -3.24 17.02 -19.04
CA GLY A 276 -2.44 15.92 -19.59
C GLY A 276 -0.93 16.09 -19.46
N ARG A 277 -0.44 17.10 -18.74
CA ARG A 277 0.99 17.30 -18.48
C ARG A 277 1.32 17.09 -17.01
N LEU A 278 2.36 16.30 -16.75
CA LEU A 278 2.91 16.11 -15.41
C LEU A 278 3.90 17.23 -15.07
N VAL A 279 3.74 17.82 -13.89
CA VAL A 279 4.60 18.91 -13.39
C VAL A 279 5.00 18.63 -11.95
N ASP A 280 6.25 18.84 -11.60
CA ASP A 280 6.74 18.69 -10.23
C ASP A 280 6.25 19.85 -9.35
N GLY A 281 5.71 19.52 -8.19
CA GLY A 281 5.17 20.49 -7.24
C GLY A 281 3.73 20.17 -6.82
N ARG A 282 3.35 20.68 -5.65
CA ARG A 282 2.02 20.49 -5.07
C ARG A 282 1.53 21.73 -4.34
N ASP A 283 0.23 21.84 -4.24
CA ASP A 283 -0.44 22.89 -3.50
C ASP A 283 -0.16 22.78 -1.98
N GLU A 284 -0.27 23.90 -1.26
CA GLU A 284 -0.16 23.89 0.21
C GLU A 284 -1.47 23.36 0.82
N GLY A 285 -1.37 22.57 1.89
CA GLY A 285 -2.52 21.99 2.58
C GLY A 285 -2.89 20.58 2.10
N LEU A 286 -3.49 19.80 3.01
CA LEU A 286 -3.85 18.40 2.78
C LEU A 286 -5.37 18.21 2.82
N GLN A 287 -5.85 17.24 2.06
CA GLN A 287 -7.25 16.78 2.06
C GLN A 287 -7.31 15.25 2.13
N SER A 288 -8.47 14.72 2.48
CA SER A 288 -8.75 13.28 2.55
C SER A 288 -9.93 12.86 1.67
N ALA A 289 -10.57 13.81 0.97
CA ALA A 289 -11.62 13.56 0.00
C ALA A 289 -11.37 14.32 -1.31
N LEU A 290 -11.84 13.72 -2.42
CA LEU A 290 -11.76 14.27 -3.77
C LEU A 290 -13.07 14.98 -4.11
N LEU A 291 -12.99 16.06 -4.89
CA LEU A 291 -14.15 16.71 -5.50
C LEU A 291 -14.24 16.27 -6.95
N VAL A 292 -15.25 15.47 -7.28
CA VAL A 292 -15.56 15.05 -8.66
C VAL A 292 -16.64 15.95 -9.25
N LEU A 293 -16.67 16.07 -10.58
CA LEU A 293 -17.63 16.94 -11.25
C LEU A 293 -19.03 16.33 -11.20
N ASP A 294 -20.04 17.13 -10.90
CA ASP A 294 -21.44 16.70 -10.95
C ASP A 294 -22.26 17.55 -11.93
N LEU A 295 -22.00 18.85 -11.95
CA LEU A 295 -22.60 19.80 -12.90
C LEU A 295 -21.54 20.81 -13.30
N VAL A 296 -21.34 21.00 -14.61
CA VAL A 296 -20.42 22.00 -15.15
C VAL A 296 -21.21 22.87 -16.13
N HIS A 297 -21.24 24.18 -15.92
CA HIS A 297 -22.00 25.12 -16.74
C HIS A 297 -23.48 24.75 -16.92
N GLY A 298 -24.08 24.10 -15.93
CA GLY A 298 -25.47 23.64 -15.97
C GLY A 298 -25.72 22.36 -16.76
N VAL A 299 -24.68 21.68 -17.25
CA VAL A 299 -24.77 20.39 -17.94
C VAL A 299 -24.03 19.29 -17.18
N ALA A 300 -24.43 18.04 -17.42
CA ALA A 300 -23.73 16.89 -16.85
C ALA A 300 -22.29 16.82 -17.43
N PRO A 301 -21.28 16.47 -16.59
CA PRO A 301 -19.91 16.33 -17.05
C PRO A 301 -19.75 15.12 -17.99
N GLY A 302 -18.62 15.09 -18.70
CA GLY A 302 -18.21 13.93 -19.51
C GLY A 302 -17.94 12.67 -18.67
N ALA A 303 -17.53 11.58 -19.32
CA ALA A 303 -17.26 10.31 -18.64
C ALA A 303 -16.06 10.45 -17.69
N GLN A 304 -16.24 10.14 -16.42
CA GLN A 304 -15.21 10.35 -15.39
C GLN A 304 -14.63 9.04 -14.88
N HIS A 305 -13.31 9.00 -14.74
CA HIS A 305 -12.59 7.87 -14.16
C HIS A 305 -11.66 8.33 -13.04
N LEU A 306 -11.56 7.53 -11.97
CA LEU A 306 -10.57 7.70 -10.92
C LEU A 306 -9.61 6.51 -10.90
N ALA A 307 -8.31 6.77 -10.89
CA ALA A 307 -7.29 5.73 -10.76
C ALA A 307 -6.40 6.00 -9.55
N TYR A 308 -5.91 4.93 -8.92
CA TYR A 308 -4.86 4.98 -7.92
C TYR A 308 -3.62 4.26 -8.45
N ARG A 309 -2.44 4.85 -8.25
CA ARG A 309 -1.16 4.17 -8.50
C ARG A 309 -0.17 4.42 -7.36
N PRO A 310 0.61 3.42 -6.95
CA PRO A 310 1.65 3.58 -5.94
C PRO A 310 2.84 4.39 -6.46
N LEU A 311 3.08 4.36 -7.77
CA LEU A 311 4.08 5.16 -8.46
C LEU A 311 3.41 6.18 -9.37
N ARG A 312 4.07 7.33 -9.51
CA ARG A 312 3.66 8.37 -10.44
C ARG A 312 3.73 7.86 -11.88
N PHE A 313 2.83 8.32 -12.74
CA PHE A 313 3.01 8.14 -14.18
C PHE A 313 4.30 8.83 -14.66
N SER A 314 4.96 8.23 -15.65
CA SER A 314 5.83 8.99 -16.55
C SER A 314 4.98 9.73 -17.58
N GLN A 315 5.52 10.76 -18.23
CA GLN A 315 4.78 11.45 -19.29
C GLN A 315 4.45 10.51 -20.45
N GLU A 316 5.38 9.61 -20.82
CA GLU A 316 5.17 8.60 -21.86
C GLU A 316 4.04 7.63 -21.50
N ASP A 317 4.03 7.13 -20.26
CA ASP A 317 2.96 6.25 -19.79
C ASP A 317 1.59 6.95 -19.78
N LEU A 318 1.56 8.24 -19.42
CA LEU A 318 0.33 9.05 -19.41
C LEU A 318 -0.20 9.26 -20.83
N ASP A 319 0.69 9.56 -21.78
CA ASP A 319 0.34 9.77 -23.18
C ASP A 319 -0.12 8.47 -23.87
N ALA A 320 0.30 7.31 -23.36
CA ALA A 320 -0.07 6.00 -23.86
C ALA A 320 -1.42 5.47 -23.32
N ILE A 321 -2.10 6.20 -22.44
CA ILE A 321 -3.39 5.76 -21.86
C ILE A 321 -4.47 5.69 -22.95
N THR A 322 -5.06 4.51 -23.10
CA THR A 322 -6.21 4.28 -24.00
C THR A 322 -7.52 4.14 -23.22
N PRO A 323 -8.69 4.26 -23.88
CA PRO A 323 -9.98 3.96 -23.26
C PRO A 323 -10.06 2.57 -22.63
N GLU A 324 -9.45 1.56 -23.28
CA GLU A 324 -9.39 0.19 -22.77
C GLU A 324 -8.55 0.10 -21.49
N TRP A 325 -7.45 0.86 -21.42
CA TRP A 325 -6.64 0.95 -20.21
C TRP A 325 -7.46 1.51 -19.04
N LEU A 326 -8.23 2.58 -19.27
CA LEU A 326 -9.09 3.18 -18.24
C LEU A 326 -10.17 2.21 -17.76
N GLN A 327 -10.76 1.43 -18.68
CA GLN A 327 -11.77 0.43 -18.35
C GLN A 327 -11.25 -0.68 -17.43
N LEU A 328 -9.97 -1.03 -17.59
CA LEU A 328 -9.34 -2.12 -16.83
C LEU A 328 -8.70 -1.64 -15.51
N ASN A 329 -8.18 -0.40 -15.48
CA ASN A 329 -7.29 0.07 -14.41
C ASN A 329 -7.85 1.27 -13.62
N ALA A 330 -9.00 1.80 -13.99
CA ALA A 330 -9.62 2.94 -13.32
C ALA A 330 -11.11 2.70 -13.01
N LEU A 331 -11.59 3.27 -11.92
CA LEU A 331 -13.00 3.26 -11.55
C LEU A 331 -13.77 4.25 -12.43
N HIS A 332 -14.68 3.75 -13.27
CA HIS A 332 -15.69 4.58 -13.92
C HIS A 332 -16.73 5.06 -12.90
N LEU A 333 -16.93 6.37 -12.79
CA LEU A 333 -17.84 6.96 -11.79
C LEU A 333 -19.31 6.88 -12.25
N ASP A 334 -20.14 6.17 -11.51
CA ASP A 334 -21.61 6.26 -11.60
C ASP A 334 -22.13 7.27 -10.57
N LEU A 335 -22.32 8.52 -11.01
CA LEU A 335 -22.83 9.59 -10.14
C LEU A 335 -24.19 9.23 -9.52
N ALA A 336 -25.07 8.53 -10.24
CA ALA A 336 -26.38 8.13 -9.72
C ALA A 336 -26.25 7.12 -8.58
N ALA A 337 -25.32 6.17 -8.67
CA ALA A 337 -25.02 5.26 -7.57
C ALA A 337 -24.46 5.99 -6.34
N LEU A 338 -23.58 6.98 -6.53
CA LEU A 338 -23.03 7.77 -5.43
C LEU A 338 -24.11 8.56 -4.69
N TYR A 339 -25.06 9.16 -5.40
CA TYR A 339 -26.20 9.83 -4.77
C TYR A 339 -27.10 8.88 -3.97
N ARG A 340 -27.35 7.67 -4.48
CA ARG A 340 -28.11 6.64 -3.74
C ARG A 340 -27.40 6.26 -2.42
N ALA A 341 -26.08 6.10 -2.46
CA ALA A 341 -25.27 5.77 -1.28
C ALA A 341 -25.36 6.83 -0.18
N ILE A 342 -25.42 8.12 -0.55
CA ILE A 342 -25.60 9.23 0.40
C ILE A 342 -27.04 9.26 0.96
N GLY A 343 -28.03 8.93 0.12
CA GLY A 343 -29.46 9.01 0.45
C GLY A 343 -30.00 7.94 1.41
N GLU A 344 -29.46 6.71 1.38
CA GLU A 344 -29.88 5.61 2.27
C GLU A 344 -29.53 5.87 3.75
N GLY A 345 -28.59 6.79 4.03
CA GLY A 345 -28.30 7.27 5.39
C GLY A 345 -29.28 8.30 5.96
N ALA A 346 -30.25 8.78 5.18
CA ALA A 346 -31.17 9.86 5.57
C ALA A 346 -32.62 9.41 5.81
N VAL A 347 -32.99 8.17 5.50
CA VAL A 347 -34.36 7.64 5.64
C VAL A 347 -34.38 6.35 6.47
N ALA A 348 -33.75 6.36 7.65
CA ALA A 348 -34.13 5.42 8.71
C ALA A 348 -35.34 6.00 9.45
N ALA A 349 -36.51 5.46 9.16
CA ALA A 349 -37.77 5.80 9.81
C ALA A 349 -37.66 5.76 11.35
N ARG A 350 -38.26 6.75 12.02
CA ARG A 350 -38.47 6.71 13.48
C ARG A 350 -39.32 5.48 13.83
N GLY A 351 -38.66 4.41 14.25
CA GLY A 351 -39.32 3.18 14.69
C GLY A 351 -38.33 2.04 14.81
N SER A 352 -37.69 1.94 15.99
CA SER A 352 -37.10 0.71 16.57
C SER A 352 -36.46 -0.30 15.60
N LEU A 353 -35.24 -0.01 15.15
CA LEU A 353 -34.22 -1.00 14.79
C LEU A 353 -32.83 -0.44 15.19
N PRO A 354 -31.86 -1.27 15.61
CA PRO A 354 -30.52 -0.80 15.98
C PRO A 354 -29.88 -0.08 14.79
N ALA A 355 -29.07 0.94 15.09
CA ALA A 355 -28.39 1.77 14.11
C ALA A 355 -27.71 0.92 13.04
N GLN A 356 -28.28 0.90 11.83
CA GLN A 356 -27.63 0.30 10.67
C GLN A 356 -26.35 1.09 10.39
N GLU A 357 -25.22 0.39 10.38
CA GLU A 357 -23.93 0.92 9.96
C GLU A 357 -24.03 1.51 8.55
N PRO A 358 -23.23 2.55 8.21
CA PRO A 358 -23.23 3.12 6.87
C PRO A 358 -23.14 2.01 5.84
N ALA A 359 -24.05 2.03 4.86
CA ALA A 359 -24.20 1.00 3.86
C ALA A 359 -22.82 0.62 3.30
N MET A 360 -22.35 -0.59 3.64
CA MET A 360 -21.12 -1.18 3.13
C MET A 360 -21.34 -1.54 1.67
N ILE A 361 -21.28 -0.53 0.80
CA ILE A 361 -21.15 -0.75 -0.62
C ILE A 361 -19.68 -1.14 -0.80
N ASN A 362 -19.44 -2.45 -0.98
CA ASN A 362 -18.16 -3.11 -1.27
C ASN A 362 -17.34 -3.65 -0.07
N SER A 363 -17.94 -4.44 0.81
CA SER A 363 -17.19 -5.47 1.53
C SER A 363 -17.41 -6.82 0.84
N ALA A 364 -16.33 -7.58 0.66
CA ALA A 364 -16.45 -8.97 0.30
C ALA A 364 -16.31 -9.80 1.59
N ALA A 365 -17.08 -10.88 1.69
CA ALA A 365 -17.17 -11.66 2.92
C ALA A 365 -15.83 -12.36 3.23
N ASN A 366 -15.45 -12.41 4.51
CA ASN A 366 -14.33 -13.18 5.06
C ASN A 366 -12.89 -12.59 4.95
N SER A 367 -12.65 -11.39 5.48
CA SER A 367 -11.29 -11.00 5.94
C SER A 367 -11.25 -10.40 7.34
N HIS A 368 -10.34 -10.96 8.14
CA HIS A 368 -10.08 -10.57 9.52
C HIS A 368 -8.72 -9.88 9.62
N TYR A 369 -8.74 -8.55 9.76
CA TYR A 369 -7.66 -7.77 10.37
C TYR A 369 -8.17 -7.24 11.71
N ALA A 370 -7.35 -7.26 12.75
CA ALA A 370 -7.77 -6.83 14.07
C ALA A 370 -8.08 -5.31 14.03
N TRP A 371 -9.17 -4.90 14.66
CA TRP A 371 -9.64 -3.51 14.68
C TRP A 371 -8.61 -2.50 15.27
N GLY A 372 -7.57 -2.99 15.95
CA GLY A 372 -6.49 -2.17 16.51
C GLY A 372 -5.28 -1.95 15.57
N GLU A 373 -5.22 -2.62 14.42
CA GLU A 373 -4.12 -2.44 13.47
C GLU A 373 -4.31 -1.14 12.70
N THR A 374 -3.37 -0.20 12.84
CA THR A 374 -3.40 1.07 12.08
C THR A 374 -3.06 0.86 10.61
N TYR A 375 -2.31 -0.20 10.31
CA TYR A 375 -1.85 -0.56 8.98
C TYR A 375 -2.25 -2.01 8.64
N LEU A 376 -2.65 -2.25 7.38
CA LEU A 376 -3.12 -3.56 6.91
C LEU A 376 -2.02 -4.43 6.28
N ASP A 377 -0.85 -3.86 6.04
CA ASP A 377 0.29 -4.49 5.39
C ASP A 377 1.58 -4.22 6.17
N SER A 378 2.59 -5.08 5.99
CA SER A 378 3.88 -4.99 6.71
C SER A 378 4.67 -3.71 6.43
N GLY A 379 4.34 -2.98 5.35
CA GLY A 379 5.01 -1.73 4.96
C GLY A 379 4.30 -0.44 5.36
N GLY A 380 3.19 -0.53 6.08
CA GLY A 380 2.44 0.66 6.50
C GLY A 380 1.87 1.46 5.32
N CYS A 381 1.57 0.79 4.22
CA CYS A 381 1.14 1.41 2.96
C CYS A 381 -0.34 1.65 2.90
N TYR A 382 -1.10 0.92 3.72
CA TYR A 382 -2.54 0.96 3.71
C TYR A 382 -3.06 1.13 5.13
N PHE A 383 -3.75 2.25 5.37
CA PHE A 383 -4.42 2.52 6.63
C PHE A 383 -5.74 1.77 6.72
N ALA A 384 -5.94 1.09 7.85
CA ALA A 384 -7.20 0.45 8.15
C ALA A 384 -8.29 1.49 8.39
N ILE A 385 -9.50 1.23 7.89
CA ILE A 385 -10.69 2.00 8.24
C ILE A 385 -11.22 1.49 9.60
N GLY A 386 -10.48 1.82 10.66
CA GLY A 386 -10.71 1.32 12.03
C GLY A 386 -11.44 2.29 12.95
N ASN A 387 -11.91 3.44 12.46
CA ASN A 387 -12.60 4.43 13.30
C ASN A 387 -13.63 5.24 12.49
N LYS A 388 -14.81 5.47 13.08
CA LYS A 388 -15.86 6.36 12.56
C LYS A 388 -15.39 7.81 12.37
N GLN A 389 -14.26 8.21 12.95
CA GLN A 389 -13.64 9.50 12.69
C GLN A 389 -12.87 9.59 11.37
N LEU A 390 -12.61 8.47 10.69
CA LEU A 390 -11.91 8.46 9.40
C LEU A 390 -12.86 8.63 8.22
N VAL A 391 -14.16 8.42 8.45
CA VAL A 391 -15.20 8.43 7.42
C VAL A 391 -16.37 9.33 7.84
N ASP A 392 -17.21 9.70 6.88
CA ASP A 392 -18.43 10.47 7.12
C ASP A 392 -19.56 9.90 6.27
N ARG A 393 -20.76 9.77 6.84
CA ARG A 393 -21.95 9.26 6.12
C ARG A 393 -22.33 10.11 4.91
N HIS A 394 -21.87 11.37 4.86
CA HIS A 394 -22.12 12.28 3.76
C HIS A 394 -21.06 12.17 2.65
N LEU A 395 -20.04 11.31 2.81
CA LEU A 395 -19.01 11.05 1.81
C LEU A 395 -19.05 9.57 1.41
N PRO A 396 -19.46 9.23 0.18
CA PRO A 396 -19.37 7.87 -0.30
C PRO A 396 -17.91 7.45 -0.42
N LEU A 397 -17.62 6.23 0.03
CA LEU A 397 -16.34 5.57 -0.21
C LEU A 397 -16.34 5.03 -1.65
N VAL A 398 -15.26 5.26 -2.39
CA VAL A 398 -15.09 4.71 -3.74
C VAL A 398 -13.91 3.74 -3.75
N ASN A 399 -14.13 2.53 -4.25
CA ASN A 399 -13.10 1.51 -4.38
C ASN A 399 -12.40 1.69 -5.74
N LEU A 400 -11.15 2.15 -5.72
CA LEU A 400 -10.34 2.40 -6.91
C LEU A 400 -9.68 1.13 -7.48
N GLY A 401 -10.00 -0.04 -6.91
CA GLY A 401 -9.50 -1.33 -7.33
C GLY A 401 -8.61 -1.98 -6.26
N LYS A 402 -8.02 -3.11 -6.63
CA LYS A 402 -7.12 -3.86 -5.75
C LYS A 402 -5.82 -3.11 -5.57
N ALA A 403 -5.38 -2.97 -4.33
CA ALA A 403 -4.13 -2.37 -3.96
C ALA A 403 -2.95 -3.11 -4.62
N PRO A 404 -2.19 -2.48 -5.53
CA PRO A 404 -0.97 -3.08 -6.05
C PRO A 404 0.09 -3.11 -4.95
N SER A 405 0.57 -4.29 -4.60
CA SER A 405 1.86 -4.43 -3.92
C SER A 405 2.92 -4.56 -5.00
N LEU A 406 3.63 -3.47 -5.30
CA LEU A 406 4.74 -3.56 -6.24
C LEU A 406 5.85 -4.39 -5.61
N LEU A 407 6.36 -5.36 -6.34
CA LEU A 407 7.52 -6.13 -5.87
C LEU A 407 8.77 -5.27 -6.02
N ALA A 408 9.70 -5.46 -5.09
CA ALA A 408 11.05 -4.91 -5.17
C ALA A 408 12.06 -6.03 -4.98
N TYR A 409 13.28 -5.85 -5.46
CA TYR A 409 14.27 -6.92 -5.49
C TYR A 409 15.60 -6.45 -4.92
N VAL A 410 16.08 -7.16 -3.90
CA VAL A 410 17.43 -6.99 -3.35
C VAL A 410 18.27 -8.15 -3.85
N ILE A 411 19.15 -7.92 -4.82
CA ILE A 411 20.06 -8.94 -5.33
C ILE A 411 21.16 -9.17 -4.31
N ASN A 412 21.31 -10.40 -3.84
CA ASN A 412 22.43 -10.85 -3.03
C ASN A 412 23.31 -11.76 -3.88
N SER A 413 24.56 -11.37 -4.04
CA SER A 413 25.57 -12.16 -4.74
C SER A 413 26.91 -12.11 -4.02
N ILE A 414 27.69 -13.17 -4.12
CA ILE A 414 28.97 -13.31 -3.41
C ILE A 414 30.07 -13.51 -4.45
N LEU A 415 31.17 -12.78 -4.29
CA LEU A 415 32.32 -12.82 -5.20
C LEU A 415 33.63 -12.72 -4.44
N PRO A 416 34.70 -13.40 -4.89
CA PRO A 416 36.03 -13.20 -4.32
C PRO A 416 36.52 -11.78 -4.64
N TYR A 417 37.29 -11.18 -3.74
CA TYR A 417 37.75 -9.79 -3.88
C TYR A 417 38.57 -9.53 -5.16
N GLN A 418 39.19 -10.56 -5.72
CA GLN A 418 39.95 -10.49 -6.97
C GLN A 418 39.08 -10.31 -8.21
N GLU A 419 37.76 -10.54 -8.12
CA GLU A 419 36.83 -10.40 -9.24
C GLU A 419 36.07 -9.05 -9.24
N LEU A 420 36.39 -8.14 -8.33
CA LEU A 420 35.74 -6.83 -8.24
C LEU A 420 35.91 -5.98 -9.52
N ASN A 421 36.96 -6.20 -10.30
CA ASN A 421 37.17 -5.53 -11.59
C ASN A 421 36.08 -5.87 -12.62
N ARG A 422 35.38 -6.99 -12.46
CA ARG A 422 34.27 -7.43 -13.32
C ARG A 422 32.93 -6.84 -12.90
N LEU A 423 32.89 -6.01 -11.86
CA LEU A 423 31.65 -5.45 -11.34
C LEU A 423 30.81 -4.72 -12.40
N PRO A 424 31.36 -3.84 -13.27
CA PRO A 424 30.55 -3.11 -14.24
C PRO A 424 29.87 -4.03 -15.26
N GLU A 425 30.57 -5.06 -15.76
CA GLU A 425 30.01 -6.00 -16.74
C GLU A 425 28.92 -6.90 -16.13
N VAL A 426 29.11 -7.36 -14.89
CA VAL A 426 28.15 -8.23 -14.21
C VAL A 426 26.89 -7.45 -13.81
N VAL A 427 27.04 -6.24 -13.27
CA VAL A 427 25.89 -5.38 -12.93
C VAL A 427 25.09 -5.05 -14.18
N ALA A 428 25.75 -4.71 -15.29
CA ALA A 428 25.08 -4.45 -16.56
C ALA A 428 24.29 -5.68 -17.05
N ALA A 429 24.84 -6.89 -16.92
CA ALA A 429 24.14 -8.13 -17.26
C ALA A 429 22.94 -8.42 -16.35
N MET A 430 23.07 -8.18 -15.03
CA MET A 430 22.00 -8.39 -14.05
C MET A 430 20.78 -7.50 -14.26
N ILE A 431 20.96 -6.31 -14.83
CA ILE A 431 19.87 -5.35 -15.08
C ILE A 431 19.47 -5.24 -16.56
N GLN A 432 20.12 -6.01 -17.44
CA GLN A 432 19.88 -5.92 -18.88
C GLN A 432 18.41 -6.25 -19.20
N GLY A 433 17.74 -5.34 -19.90
CA GLY A 433 16.33 -5.50 -20.29
C GLY A 433 15.32 -5.06 -19.22
N LEU A 434 15.78 -4.52 -18.07
CA LEU A 434 14.89 -3.85 -17.13
C LEU A 434 14.56 -2.42 -17.60
N GLY A 435 13.28 -2.05 -17.52
CA GLY A 435 12.83 -0.68 -17.75
C GLY A 435 13.23 0.26 -16.60
N SER A 436 13.23 1.57 -16.85
CA SER A 436 13.60 2.59 -15.86
C SER A 436 12.81 2.52 -14.57
N SER A 437 11.51 2.20 -14.63
CA SER A 437 10.63 2.02 -13.47
C SER A 437 10.96 0.82 -12.57
N TYR A 438 11.79 -0.13 -13.05
CA TYR A 438 12.31 -1.21 -12.24
C TYR A 438 13.62 -0.84 -11.55
N LEU A 439 14.43 0.05 -12.12
CA LEU A 439 15.73 0.41 -11.55
C LEU A 439 15.60 1.02 -10.16
N GLU A 440 14.50 1.74 -9.89
CA GLU A 440 14.19 2.26 -8.55
C GLU A 440 13.80 1.15 -7.57
N ARG A 441 13.26 0.03 -8.07
CA ARG A 441 12.78 -1.13 -7.29
C ARG A 441 13.80 -2.25 -7.18
N VAL A 442 15.03 -2.03 -7.64
CA VAL A 442 16.11 -3.02 -7.61
C VAL A 442 17.32 -2.42 -6.90
N ALA A 443 17.91 -3.20 -6.01
CA ALA A 443 19.17 -2.87 -5.36
C ALA A 443 20.07 -4.10 -5.35
N ILE A 444 21.39 -3.91 -5.37
CA ILE A 444 22.38 -4.98 -5.40
C ILE A 444 23.27 -4.87 -4.17
N VAL A 445 23.37 -5.94 -3.39
CA VAL A 445 24.27 -6.05 -2.24
C VAL A 445 25.22 -7.21 -2.50
N LEU A 446 26.52 -6.90 -2.57
CA LEU A 446 27.56 -7.86 -2.94
C LEU A 446 28.45 -8.20 -1.75
N GLY A 447 28.51 -9.48 -1.41
CA GLY A 447 29.42 -10.01 -0.41
C GLY A 447 30.80 -10.25 -1.00
N VAL A 448 31.74 -9.32 -0.75
CA VAL A 448 33.12 -9.39 -1.24
C VAL A 448 33.95 -10.22 -0.27
N ASN A 449 34.39 -11.40 -0.71
CA ASN A 449 35.01 -12.38 0.19
C ASN A 449 36.50 -12.59 -0.04
N GLY A 450 37.20 -12.96 1.03
CA GLY A 450 38.55 -13.49 1.03
C GLY A 450 38.81 -14.37 2.25
N ASN A 451 39.94 -15.09 2.27
CA ASN A 451 40.34 -15.81 3.47
C ASN A 451 40.64 -14.78 4.59
N THR A 452 40.47 -15.14 5.86
CA THR A 452 40.80 -14.26 6.99
C THR A 452 42.25 -13.75 6.96
N VAL A 453 43.19 -14.48 6.36
CA VAL A 453 44.57 -14.00 6.16
C VAL A 453 44.68 -12.83 5.18
N ASP A 454 43.70 -12.67 4.29
CA ASP A 454 43.61 -11.62 3.28
C ASP A 454 42.67 -10.48 3.70
N ALA A 455 42.29 -10.38 4.98
CA ALA A 455 41.28 -9.42 5.46
C ALA A 455 41.58 -7.97 5.06
N ASP A 456 42.84 -7.53 5.20
CA ASP A 456 43.26 -6.17 4.83
C ASP A 456 43.15 -5.94 3.31
N ALA A 457 43.45 -6.97 2.50
CA ALA A 457 43.33 -6.91 1.04
C ALA A 457 41.87 -6.83 0.60
N VAL A 458 40.97 -7.56 1.25
CA VAL A 458 39.52 -7.49 1.01
C VAL A 458 39.01 -6.07 1.31
N GLN A 459 39.37 -5.51 2.47
CA GLN A 459 38.96 -4.16 2.86
C GLN A 459 39.47 -3.09 1.88
N ALA A 460 40.75 -3.18 1.49
CA ALA A 460 41.34 -2.26 0.53
C ALA A 460 40.64 -2.33 -0.85
N ALA A 461 40.37 -3.54 -1.34
CA ALA A 461 39.70 -3.75 -2.62
C ALA A 461 38.26 -3.21 -2.62
N VAL A 462 37.51 -3.40 -1.53
CA VAL A 462 36.17 -2.81 -1.36
C VAL A 462 36.23 -1.29 -1.36
N ALA A 463 37.14 -0.70 -0.59
CA ALA A 463 37.30 0.76 -0.51
C ALA A 463 37.66 1.38 -1.86
N GLU A 464 38.52 0.72 -2.65
CA GLU A 464 38.85 1.15 -4.01
C GLU A 464 37.62 1.10 -4.93
N ALA A 465 36.90 -0.02 -4.93
CA ALA A 465 35.72 -0.25 -5.76
C ALA A 465 34.55 0.69 -5.42
N GLN A 466 34.41 1.11 -4.16
CA GLN A 466 33.34 1.99 -3.68
C GLN A 466 33.23 3.29 -4.50
N ASN A 467 34.38 3.84 -4.95
CA ASN A 467 34.43 5.08 -5.71
C ASN A 467 33.82 4.95 -7.12
N GLY A 468 33.81 3.74 -7.70
CA GLY A 468 33.27 3.46 -9.02
C GLY A 468 31.76 3.25 -9.06
N LEU A 469 31.11 3.05 -7.90
CA LEU A 469 29.70 2.66 -7.82
C LEU A 469 28.73 3.78 -8.27
N ALA A 470 29.10 5.04 -8.08
CA ALA A 470 28.26 6.19 -8.43
C ALA A 470 27.93 6.29 -9.93
N CYS A 471 28.68 5.60 -10.78
CA CYS A 471 28.46 5.56 -12.23
C CYS A 471 27.49 4.45 -12.67
N LEU A 472 27.01 3.61 -11.75
CA LEU A 472 26.10 2.51 -12.06
C LEU A 472 24.64 2.99 -12.07
N MET A 473 23.82 2.38 -12.92
CA MET A 473 22.40 2.73 -13.09
C MET A 473 21.49 2.23 -11.96
N VAL A 474 22.03 1.47 -11.02
CA VAL A 474 21.32 0.83 -9.92
C VAL A 474 22.11 1.01 -8.65
N GLU A 475 21.44 1.05 -7.50
CA GLU A 475 22.10 1.11 -6.21
C GLU A 475 22.89 -0.18 -5.95
N VAL A 476 24.20 -0.04 -5.72
CA VAL A 476 25.09 -1.15 -5.38
C VAL A 476 25.76 -0.88 -4.04
N LYS A 477 25.76 -1.88 -3.15
CA LYS A 477 26.47 -1.89 -1.88
C LYS A 477 27.46 -3.05 -1.86
N LEU A 478 28.63 -2.83 -1.27
CA LEU A 478 29.68 -3.83 -1.12
C LEU A 478 29.84 -4.14 0.37
N VAL A 479 29.80 -5.42 0.73
CA VAL A 479 29.95 -5.90 2.10
C VAL A 479 31.24 -6.72 2.19
N PRO A 480 32.30 -6.23 2.87
CA PRO A 480 33.53 -6.99 3.04
C PRO A 480 33.31 -8.16 4.01
N MET A 481 33.71 -9.35 3.60
CA MET A 481 33.48 -10.59 4.36
C MET A 481 34.74 -11.45 4.35
N THR A 482 34.96 -12.20 5.43
CA THR A 482 36.09 -13.13 5.51
C THR A 482 35.66 -14.49 6.01
N PHE A 483 36.40 -15.53 5.63
CA PHE A 483 36.16 -16.90 6.08
C PHE A 483 37.46 -17.62 6.46
N GLN A 484 37.33 -18.63 7.32
CA GLN A 484 38.45 -19.47 7.77
C GLN A 484 38.46 -20.83 7.06
N GLY A 485 39.68 -21.35 6.83
CA GLY A 485 39.90 -22.69 6.29
C GLY A 485 40.05 -22.76 4.77
N ASN A 486 40.31 -23.98 4.28
CA ASN A 486 40.66 -24.25 2.87
C ASN A 486 39.45 -24.51 1.96
N LYS A 487 38.24 -24.56 2.52
CA LYS A 487 36.99 -24.78 1.77
C LYS A 487 36.08 -23.57 2.00
N PHE A 488 35.53 -23.06 0.92
CA PHE A 488 34.61 -21.92 0.97
C PHE A 488 33.30 -22.30 1.67
N PRO A 489 32.90 -21.61 2.76
CA PRO A 489 31.69 -21.93 3.51
C PRO A 489 30.49 -21.16 2.95
N TYR A 490 30.05 -21.59 1.76
CA TYR A 490 28.96 -20.98 0.99
C TYR A 490 27.72 -20.60 1.82
N GLY A 491 27.18 -21.51 2.64
CA GLY A 491 25.99 -21.22 3.45
C GLY A 491 26.21 -20.17 4.53
N THR A 492 27.35 -20.22 5.23
CA THR A 492 27.73 -19.18 6.20
C THR A 492 27.86 -17.83 5.52
N MET A 493 28.53 -17.77 4.36
CA MET A 493 28.71 -16.52 3.63
C MET A 493 27.38 -15.96 3.10
N ARG A 494 26.46 -16.80 2.61
CA ARG A 494 25.11 -16.36 2.24
C ARG A 494 24.34 -15.79 3.41
N ASN A 495 24.37 -16.45 4.57
CA ASN A 495 23.71 -15.93 5.78
C ASN A 495 24.33 -14.60 6.23
N THR A 496 25.65 -14.47 6.23
CA THR A 496 26.33 -13.22 6.60
C THR A 496 25.94 -12.07 5.67
N LEU A 497 25.84 -12.30 4.37
CA LEU A 497 25.40 -11.27 3.41
C LEU A 497 23.90 -10.95 3.56
N MET A 498 23.07 -11.98 3.69
CA MET A 498 21.61 -11.84 3.84
C MET A 498 21.24 -11.03 5.07
N TYR A 499 21.95 -11.21 6.18
CA TYR A 499 21.74 -10.46 7.42
C TYR A 499 22.72 -9.28 7.62
N SER A 500 23.41 -8.86 6.56
CA SER A 500 24.23 -7.65 6.62
C SER A 500 23.36 -6.42 6.88
N GLU A 501 23.97 -5.38 7.47
CA GLU A 501 23.29 -4.11 7.70
C GLU A 501 22.77 -3.52 6.37
N GLU A 502 23.56 -3.65 5.32
CA GLU A 502 23.23 -3.18 3.97
C GLU A 502 21.98 -3.88 3.41
N THR A 503 21.90 -5.21 3.49
CA THR A 503 20.72 -5.95 3.02
C THR A 503 19.48 -5.59 3.85
N CYS A 504 19.59 -5.58 5.18
CA CYS A 504 18.47 -5.27 6.08
C CYS A 504 17.95 -3.84 5.89
N ASN A 505 18.85 -2.85 5.76
CA ASN A 505 18.49 -1.46 5.52
C ASN A 505 17.76 -1.29 4.18
N GLN A 506 18.22 -1.97 3.13
CA GLN A 506 17.55 -1.92 1.82
C GLN A 506 16.14 -2.52 1.86
N VAL A 507 15.98 -3.66 2.54
CA VAL A 507 14.67 -4.28 2.75
C VAL A 507 13.76 -3.31 3.52
N GLN A 508 14.25 -2.70 4.60
CA GLN A 508 13.49 -1.70 5.37
C GLN A 508 13.11 -0.49 4.53
N GLN A 509 14.00 0.00 3.67
CA GLN A 509 13.73 1.10 2.76
C GLN A 509 12.61 0.74 1.78
N PHE A 510 12.66 -0.42 1.13
CA PHE A 510 11.61 -0.86 0.20
C PHE A 510 10.27 -1.09 0.89
N VAL A 511 10.27 -1.70 2.08
CA VAL A 511 9.08 -1.80 2.94
C VAL A 511 8.55 -0.41 3.28
N GLY A 512 9.44 0.51 3.68
CA GLY A 512 9.15 1.90 4.00
C GLY A 512 8.72 2.75 2.82
N GLN A 513 8.94 2.31 1.57
CA GLN A 513 8.43 2.85 0.30
C GLN A 513 7.16 2.16 -0.18
N GLY A 514 6.77 1.09 0.51
CA GLY A 514 5.56 0.34 0.30
C GLY A 514 5.58 -0.70 -0.79
N TRP A 515 6.77 -1.21 -1.03
CA TRP A 515 7.00 -2.34 -1.92
C TRP A 515 7.11 -3.62 -1.11
N ALA A 516 6.88 -4.75 -1.77
CA ALA A 516 7.13 -6.08 -1.22
C ALA A 516 8.53 -6.54 -1.66
N PRO A 517 9.57 -6.40 -0.82
CA PRO A 517 10.91 -6.81 -1.20
C PRO A 517 11.05 -8.33 -1.23
N TYR A 518 11.73 -8.81 -2.26
CA TYR A 518 12.26 -10.16 -2.36
C TYR A 518 13.78 -10.09 -2.43
N ILE A 519 14.45 -10.93 -1.66
CA ILE A 519 15.90 -11.13 -1.78
C ILE A 519 16.12 -12.14 -2.90
N SER A 520 16.82 -11.74 -3.95
CA SER A 520 17.17 -12.57 -5.10
C SER A 520 18.59 -13.08 -4.94
N PHE A 521 18.77 -14.38 -4.78
CA PHE A 521 20.10 -14.99 -4.71
C PHE A 521 20.60 -15.28 -6.12
N GLN A 522 21.68 -14.61 -6.52
CA GLN A 522 22.22 -14.72 -7.86
C GLN A 522 23.71 -15.03 -7.85
N ASP A 523 24.15 -15.82 -8.82
CA ASP A 523 25.56 -16.01 -9.12
C ASP A 523 26.17 -14.71 -9.69
N PHE A 524 27.44 -14.47 -9.36
CA PHE A 524 28.22 -13.38 -9.92
C PHE A 524 28.72 -13.76 -11.32
N ASP A 525 27.82 -13.72 -12.30
CA ASP A 525 28.08 -14.08 -13.69
C ASP A 525 27.38 -13.13 -14.69
N THR A 526 27.75 -13.27 -15.96
CA THR A 526 27.18 -12.48 -17.07
C THR A 526 26.04 -13.22 -17.79
N GLY A 527 25.45 -14.25 -17.18
CA GLY A 527 24.31 -14.96 -17.75
C GLY A 527 23.08 -14.05 -17.88
N SER A 528 22.36 -14.15 -18.99
CA SER A 528 21.13 -13.38 -19.18
C SER A 528 20.07 -13.71 -18.14
N ARG A 529 19.53 -12.67 -17.48
CA ARG A 529 18.37 -12.76 -16.57
C ARG A 529 17.03 -12.65 -17.31
N SER A 530 17.04 -12.78 -18.64
CA SER A 530 15.84 -12.81 -19.47
C SER A 530 15.22 -14.19 -19.52
N LEU A 531 13.89 -14.24 -19.44
CA LEU A 531 13.08 -15.41 -19.72
C LEU A 531 13.08 -15.71 -21.22
N GLU A 532 12.63 -16.91 -21.60
CA GLU A 532 12.45 -17.28 -23.01
C GLU A 532 11.43 -16.37 -23.74
N SER A 533 10.55 -15.69 -23.00
CA SER A 533 9.64 -14.67 -23.52
C SER A 533 10.33 -13.35 -23.91
N GLY A 534 11.62 -13.20 -23.61
CA GLY A 534 12.39 -11.97 -23.79
C GLY A 534 12.21 -10.93 -22.67
N LYS A 535 11.32 -11.18 -21.70
CA LYS A 535 11.14 -10.33 -20.51
C LYS A 535 12.21 -10.62 -19.46
N HIS A 536 12.58 -9.62 -18.68
CA HIS A 536 13.42 -9.84 -17.50
C HIS A 536 12.69 -10.69 -16.45
N ILE A 537 13.43 -11.53 -15.69
CA ILE A 537 12.87 -12.41 -14.65
C ILE A 537 11.98 -11.68 -13.65
N PHE A 538 12.40 -10.50 -13.18
CA PHE A 538 11.62 -9.68 -12.27
C PHE A 538 10.26 -9.26 -12.86
N GLN A 539 10.23 -8.91 -14.15
CA GLN A 539 8.98 -8.60 -14.83
C GLN A 539 8.08 -9.85 -14.97
N GLY A 540 8.68 -11.01 -15.21
CA GLY A 540 7.95 -12.28 -15.22
C GLY A 540 7.30 -12.59 -13.87
N ILE A 541 8.02 -12.38 -12.77
CA ILE A 541 7.50 -12.58 -11.41
C ILE A 541 6.41 -11.56 -11.08
N ASP A 542 6.58 -10.27 -11.41
CA ASP A 542 5.52 -9.26 -11.24
C ASP A 542 4.21 -9.71 -11.91
N ILE A 543 4.29 -10.21 -13.15
CA ILE A 543 3.12 -10.71 -13.89
C ILE A 543 2.53 -11.95 -13.23
N LEU A 544 3.38 -12.89 -12.80
CA LEU A 544 2.97 -14.15 -12.20
C LEU A 544 2.24 -13.93 -10.86
N LEU A 545 2.69 -12.98 -10.04
CA LEU A 545 2.04 -12.67 -8.76
C LEU A 545 0.86 -11.70 -8.87
N ALA A 546 0.72 -11.00 -10.00
CA ALA A 546 -0.42 -10.13 -10.26
C ALA A 546 -1.72 -10.89 -10.58
N GLN A 547 -1.65 -12.18 -10.90
CA GLN A 547 -2.79 -13.01 -11.26
C GLN A 547 -3.06 -14.06 -10.18
N ASP A 548 -4.24 -13.99 -9.55
CA ASP A 548 -4.80 -15.11 -8.79
C ASP A 548 -6.26 -15.31 -9.23
N GLU A 549 -6.75 -16.55 -9.17
CA GLU A 549 -8.10 -16.92 -9.62
C GLU A 549 -9.20 -16.25 -8.78
N ASP A 550 -8.91 -15.99 -7.50
CA ASP A 550 -9.76 -15.26 -6.55
C ASP A 550 -9.40 -13.76 -6.49
N GLY A 551 -8.36 -13.37 -7.23
CA GLY A 551 -7.69 -12.08 -7.24
C GLY A 551 -7.23 -11.60 -5.86
N SER A 552 -6.78 -12.50 -5.00
CA SER A 552 -5.93 -12.14 -3.87
C SER A 552 -4.50 -11.85 -4.39
N VAL A 553 -3.75 -10.97 -3.73
CA VAL A 553 -2.35 -10.71 -4.14
C VAL A 553 -1.49 -11.85 -3.63
N LEU A 554 -0.83 -12.58 -4.54
CA LEU A 554 0.09 -13.66 -4.15
C LEU A 554 1.35 -13.06 -3.52
N ARG A 555 1.72 -13.57 -2.36
CA ARG A 555 2.91 -13.11 -1.63
C ARG A 555 3.70 -14.29 -1.06
N PRO A 556 4.25 -15.17 -1.92
CA PRO A 556 4.94 -16.39 -1.46
C PRO A 556 6.13 -16.06 -0.57
N LEU A 557 6.45 -16.92 0.39
CA LEU A 557 7.68 -16.84 1.18
C LEU A 557 8.92 -17.13 0.34
N MET A 558 8.76 -17.99 -0.67
CA MET A 558 9.81 -18.34 -1.61
C MET A 558 9.25 -18.43 -3.03
N ILE A 559 10.02 -17.91 -3.97
CA ILE A 559 9.80 -18.10 -5.41
C ILE A 559 11.06 -18.75 -5.96
N ALA A 560 10.91 -19.81 -6.75
CA ALA A 560 12.05 -20.36 -7.48
C ALA A 560 11.72 -20.73 -8.92
N GLY A 561 12.72 -20.60 -9.77
CA GLY A 561 12.67 -20.92 -11.19
C GLY A 561 13.76 -21.91 -11.62
N GLY A 562 13.76 -22.22 -12.91
CA GLY A 562 14.77 -23.08 -13.52
C GLY A 562 15.98 -22.30 -14.02
N TYR A 563 16.99 -23.01 -14.50
CA TYR A 563 18.09 -22.42 -15.25
C TYR A 563 18.28 -23.16 -16.57
N ARG A 564 18.86 -22.47 -17.55
CA ARG A 564 19.23 -23.04 -18.83
C ARG A 564 20.69 -22.71 -19.18
N PRO A 565 21.33 -23.53 -20.02
CA PRO A 565 22.61 -23.18 -20.60
C PRO A 565 22.51 -21.88 -21.41
N GLN A 566 23.58 -21.11 -21.41
CA GLN A 566 23.80 -20.02 -22.35
C GLN A 566 23.75 -20.52 -23.82
N PRO A 567 23.61 -19.61 -24.80
CA PRO A 567 23.71 -19.96 -26.21
C PRO A 567 24.93 -20.84 -26.50
N ARG A 568 24.73 -21.81 -27.40
CA ARG A 568 25.68 -22.90 -27.67
C ARG A 568 27.11 -22.41 -27.91
N GLU A 569 27.27 -21.36 -28.70
CA GLU A 569 28.58 -20.80 -29.03
C GLU A 569 29.28 -20.21 -27.81
N SER A 570 28.55 -19.47 -26.97
CA SER A 570 29.04 -18.94 -25.69
C SER A 570 29.43 -20.05 -24.74
N LEU A 571 28.60 -21.09 -24.59
CA LEU A 571 28.91 -22.24 -23.75
C LEU A 571 30.19 -22.95 -24.21
N ILE A 572 30.38 -23.14 -25.52
CA ILE A 572 31.60 -23.72 -26.09
C ILE A 572 32.81 -22.83 -25.77
N ALA A 573 32.72 -21.53 -26.03
CA ALA A 573 33.82 -20.59 -25.81
C ALA A 573 34.23 -20.54 -24.33
N MET A 574 33.27 -20.39 -23.42
CA MET A 574 33.53 -20.33 -21.98
C MET A 574 34.03 -21.67 -21.43
N THR A 575 33.55 -22.80 -21.96
CA THR A 575 34.05 -24.12 -21.56
C THR A 575 35.46 -24.35 -22.08
N ALA A 576 35.77 -23.92 -23.31
CA ALA A 576 37.10 -24.01 -23.90
C ALA A 576 38.14 -23.18 -23.10
N ALA A 577 37.76 -21.99 -22.64
CA ALA A 577 38.61 -21.14 -21.80
C ALA A 577 39.01 -21.78 -20.46
N ARG A 578 38.31 -22.83 -20.02
CA ARG A 578 38.64 -23.60 -18.80
C ARG A 578 39.65 -24.72 -19.04
N TYR A 579 39.96 -25.05 -20.30
CA TYR A 579 41.06 -25.96 -20.63
C TYR A 579 42.41 -25.22 -20.48
N PRO A 580 43.49 -25.90 -20.08
CA PRO A 580 44.81 -25.29 -19.92
C PRO A 580 45.30 -24.52 -21.17
N ASP A 581 45.00 -25.05 -22.36
CA ASP A 581 45.42 -24.47 -23.63
C ASP A 581 44.34 -23.56 -24.26
N GLY A 582 43.21 -23.35 -23.58
CA GLY A 582 42.06 -22.61 -24.11
C GLY A 582 41.31 -23.30 -25.27
N ILE A 583 41.66 -24.55 -25.59
CA ILE A 583 41.12 -25.30 -26.73
C ILE A 583 40.36 -26.52 -26.23
N MET A 584 39.07 -26.60 -26.55
CA MET A 584 38.23 -27.76 -26.26
C MET A 584 38.34 -28.83 -27.38
N PRO A 585 38.63 -30.11 -27.05
CA PRO A 585 38.68 -31.19 -28.03
C PRO A 585 37.36 -31.38 -28.82
N GLU A 586 37.46 -31.76 -30.10
CA GLU A 586 36.28 -32.00 -30.95
C GLU A 586 35.36 -33.12 -30.45
N GLU A 587 35.91 -34.16 -29.82
CA GLU A 587 35.10 -35.21 -29.19
C GLU A 587 34.29 -34.68 -28.01
N ASP A 588 34.84 -33.73 -27.26
CA ASP A 588 34.17 -33.12 -26.11
C ASP A 588 33.10 -32.12 -26.57
N LYS A 589 33.33 -31.39 -27.67
CA LYS A 589 32.30 -30.59 -28.35
C LYS A 589 31.09 -31.45 -28.73
N LYS A 590 31.30 -32.68 -29.22
CA LYS A 590 30.20 -33.60 -29.57
C LYS A 590 29.44 -34.10 -28.32
N LYS A 591 30.14 -34.36 -27.21
CA LYS A 591 29.52 -34.80 -25.94
C LYS A 591 28.70 -33.71 -25.26
N LEU A 592 28.94 -32.44 -25.57
CA LEU A 592 28.23 -31.32 -24.95
C LEU A 592 26.71 -31.32 -25.22
N ASN A 593 26.24 -31.98 -26.30
CA ASN A 593 24.80 -32.20 -26.53
C ASN A 593 24.16 -33.06 -25.43
N GLY A 594 24.88 -34.07 -24.94
CA GLY A 594 24.45 -34.91 -23.83
C GLY A 594 24.37 -34.12 -22.52
N PHE A 595 25.27 -33.15 -22.32
CA PHE A 595 25.23 -32.23 -21.18
C PHE A 595 23.96 -31.36 -21.21
N GLU A 596 23.71 -30.66 -22.31
CA GLU A 596 22.52 -29.79 -22.45
C GLU A 596 21.21 -30.58 -22.30
N THR A 597 21.14 -31.77 -22.90
CA THR A 597 19.98 -32.66 -22.79
C THR A 597 19.75 -33.07 -21.34
N GLY A 598 20.82 -33.42 -20.63
CA GLY A 598 20.72 -33.75 -19.22
C GLY A 598 20.24 -32.57 -18.36
N ILE A 599 20.65 -31.33 -18.65
CA ILE A 599 20.18 -30.14 -17.92
C ILE A 599 18.67 -29.94 -18.13
N ARG A 600 18.19 -30.09 -19.37
CA ARG A 600 16.75 -30.02 -19.68
C ARG A 600 15.95 -31.12 -18.97
N ASP A 601 16.50 -32.33 -18.92
CA ASP A 601 15.90 -33.46 -18.22
C ASP A 601 15.85 -33.23 -16.71
N ASP A 602 16.88 -32.62 -16.12
CA ASP A 602 16.91 -32.21 -14.72
C ASP A 602 15.82 -31.17 -14.41
N MET A 603 15.67 -30.13 -15.24
CA MET A 603 14.61 -29.13 -15.06
C MET A 603 13.21 -29.75 -15.17
N THR A 604 13.00 -30.63 -16.16
CA THR A 604 11.74 -31.35 -16.32
C THR A 604 11.41 -32.23 -15.11
N LEU A 605 12.43 -32.83 -14.49
CA LEU A 605 12.27 -33.64 -13.29
C LEU A 605 11.88 -32.78 -12.08
N ARG A 606 12.46 -31.58 -11.95
CA ARG A 606 12.15 -30.65 -10.86
C ARG A 606 10.72 -30.12 -10.91
N VAL A 607 10.17 -29.82 -12.09
CA VAL A 607 8.75 -29.44 -12.27
C VAL A 607 7.84 -30.50 -11.64
N ARG A 608 8.15 -31.78 -11.86
CA ARG A 608 7.34 -32.89 -11.35
C ARG A 608 7.42 -33.01 -9.83
N TYR A 609 8.64 -32.94 -9.29
CA TYR A 609 8.81 -32.98 -7.83
C TYR A 609 8.15 -31.79 -7.14
N ALA A 610 8.19 -30.60 -7.73
CA ALA A 610 7.49 -29.43 -7.21
C ALA A 610 5.97 -29.63 -7.13
N ALA A 611 5.40 -30.42 -8.05
CA ALA A 611 3.98 -30.77 -8.05
C ALA A 611 3.60 -31.76 -6.93
N LEU A 612 4.55 -32.57 -6.44
CA LEU A 612 4.34 -33.41 -5.26
C LEU A 612 4.44 -32.60 -3.97
N ASP A 613 5.52 -31.84 -3.83
CA ASP A 613 5.73 -30.90 -2.75
C ASP A 613 6.76 -29.85 -3.23
N PRO A 614 6.46 -28.54 -3.13
CA PRO A 614 7.28 -27.47 -3.68
C PRO A 614 8.68 -27.41 -3.08
N MET A 615 8.86 -28.04 -1.93
CA MET A 615 10.04 -27.96 -1.09
C MET A 615 10.98 -29.17 -1.28
N LEU A 616 10.51 -30.21 -1.99
CA LEU A 616 11.31 -31.37 -2.43
C LEU A 616 12.48 -31.03 -3.38
N PRO A 617 12.24 -30.37 -4.54
CA PRO A 617 13.31 -30.05 -5.46
C PRO A 617 14.20 -28.97 -4.84
N TYR A 618 15.49 -29.04 -5.15
CA TYR A 618 16.39 -27.91 -4.88
C TYR A 618 16.00 -26.74 -5.78
N ALA A 619 15.98 -25.53 -5.23
CA ALA A 619 15.85 -24.31 -6.01
C ALA A 619 17.24 -23.82 -6.44
N PRO A 620 17.51 -23.73 -7.74
CA PRO A 620 18.79 -23.26 -8.25
C PRO A 620 18.88 -21.73 -8.28
N GLU A 621 20.08 -21.22 -8.04
CA GLU A 621 20.47 -19.86 -8.40
C GLU A 621 20.62 -19.76 -9.94
N PRO A 622 20.40 -18.58 -10.55
CA PRO A 622 20.06 -17.29 -9.94
C PRO A 622 18.55 -17.07 -9.72
N ASN A 623 17.73 -18.10 -9.94
CA ASN A 623 16.27 -18.02 -9.83
C ASN A 623 15.77 -18.50 -8.46
N LEU A 624 16.33 -17.94 -7.39
CA LEU A 624 15.88 -18.18 -6.02
C LEU A 624 15.57 -16.85 -5.35
N PHE A 625 14.36 -16.72 -4.85
CA PHE A 625 13.85 -15.52 -4.21
C PHE A 625 13.21 -15.87 -2.87
N ILE A 626 13.47 -15.08 -1.84
CA ILE A 626 12.77 -15.18 -0.57
C ILE A 626 12.15 -13.84 -0.20
N ASP A 627 11.03 -13.86 0.51
CA ASP A 627 10.40 -12.65 1.02
C ASP A 627 11.33 -11.93 2.02
N GLY A 628 11.75 -10.72 1.66
CA GLY A 628 12.69 -9.93 2.46
C GLY A 628 12.14 -9.52 3.82
N THR A 629 10.81 -9.44 3.99
CA THR A 629 10.22 -9.05 5.29
C THR A 629 10.47 -10.06 6.40
N LEU A 630 10.84 -11.30 6.06
CA LEU A 630 11.27 -12.31 7.03
C LEU A 630 12.54 -11.91 7.78
N LEU A 631 13.39 -11.04 7.22
CA LEU A 631 14.60 -10.56 7.88
C LEU A 631 14.32 -9.52 8.96
N LEU A 632 13.14 -8.90 8.93
CA LEU A 632 12.76 -7.83 9.86
C LEU A 632 11.96 -8.35 11.07
N GLY A 633 11.51 -9.61 11.02
CA GLY A 633 10.69 -10.22 12.06
C GLY A 633 11.51 -10.79 13.23
N GLY A 634 10.91 -10.82 14.42
CA GLY A 634 11.49 -11.46 15.62
C GLY A 634 11.18 -12.96 15.77
N GLY A 635 10.63 -13.60 14.74
CA GLY A 635 10.16 -14.99 14.75
C GLY A 635 11.17 -16.00 14.21
N ALA A 636 10.67 -17.07 13.58
CA ALA A 636 11.52 -17.95 12.79
C ALA A 636 12.11 -17.18 11.59
N ILE A 637 13.38 -17.45 11.28
CA ILE A 637 14.13 -16.71 10.26
C ILE A 637 14.68 -17.65 9.19
N PRO A 638 14.80 -17.21 7.92
CA PRO A 638 15.38 -18.00 6.85
C PRO A 638 16.90 -18.18 7.03
N MET A 639 17.43 -19.38 6.87
CA MET A 639 18.84 -19.70 7.12
C MET A 639 19.34 -20.81 6.20
N PHE A 640 20.41 -20.54 5.46
CA PHE A 640 21.16 -21.61 4.79
C PHE A 640 21.92 -22.47 5.80
N SER A 641 22.06 -23.77 5.55
CA SER A 641 22.94 -24.62 6.37
C SER A 641 24.40 -24.18 6.23
N PRO A 642 25.19 -24.10 7.32
CA PRO A 642 26.56 -23.59 7.28
C PRO A 642 27.53 -24.50 6.51
N ASN A 643 27.31 -25.83 6.50
CA ASN A 643 28.24 -26.82 5.96
C ASN A 643 27.56 -27.82 5.01
N GLY A 644 27.58 -27.55 3.71
CA GLY A 644 26.95 -28.41 2.71
C GLY A 644 25.42 -28.49 2.84
N ALA A 645 24.75 -29.05 1.83
CA ALA A 645 23.29 -29.13 1.78
C ALA A 645 22.57 -27.79 2.07
N GLU A 646 23.16 -26.66 1.65
CA GLU A 646 22.73 -25.30 2.01
C GLU A 646 21.24 -25.03 1.85
N TYR A 647 20.69 -25.44 0.71
CA TYR A 647 19.27 -25.29 0.41
C TYR A 647 18.36 -26.12 1.32
N GLU A 648 18.82 -27.26 1.84
CA GLU A 648 18.04 -28.05 2.79
C GLU A 648 17.85 -27.30 4.11
N GLY A 649 18.86 -26.57 4.57
CA GLY A 649 18.72 -25.62 5.66
C GLY A 649 17.73 -24.51 5.33
N LEU A 650 17.90 -23.88 4.15
CA LEU A 650 17.02 -22.79 3.74
C LEU A 650 15.56 -23.26 3.67
N SER A 651 15.31 -24.37 3.00
CA SER A 651 13.96 -24.92 2.83
C SER A 651 13.35 -25.28 4.19
N SER A 652 14.12 -25.88 5.10
CA SER A 652 13.66 -26.22 6.46
C SER A 652 13.30 -24.97 7.27
N SER A 653 14.13 -23.94 7.17
CA SER A 653 13.92 -22.67 7.86
C SER A 653 12.70 -21.90 7.31
N LEU A 654 12.47 -21.93 5.99
CA LEU A 654 11.30 -21.31 5.36
C LEU A 654 10.01 -22.05 5.71
N VAL A 655 10.04 -23.38 5.80
CA VAL A 655 8.94 -24.19 6.36
C VAL A 655 8.65 -23.77 7.79
N ALA A 656 9.67 -23.56 8.62
CA ALA A 656 9.48 -23.07 9.99
C ALA A 656 8.90 -21.64 10.03
N CYS A 657 9.29 -20.76 9.10
CA CYS A 657 8.69 -19.43 8.94
C CYS A 657 7.19 -19.53 8.60
N ASN A 658 6.84 -20.33 7.59
CA ASN A 658 5.43 -20.54 7.19
C ASN A 658 4.59 -21.10 8.34
N ARG A 659 5.15 -22.08 9.06
CA ARG A 659 4.52 -22.67 10.25
C ARG A 659 4.24 -21.62 11.32
N ALA A 660 5.22 -20.76 11.60
CA ALA A 660 5.06 -19.68 12.59
C ALA A 660 4.01 -18.64 12.17
N GLU A 661 3.94 -18.30 10.88
CA GLU A 661 2.91 -17.37 10.37
C GLU A 661 1.50 -17.94 10.41
N LEU A 662 1.33 -19.23 10.07
CA LEU A 662 0.05 -19.93 10.21
C LEU A 662 -0.38 -19.98 11.68
N GLU A 663 0.54 -20.32 12.58
CA GLU A 663 0.26 -20.37 14.02
C GLU A 663 -0.14 -18.99 14.55
N ALA A 664 0.57 -17.93 14.17
CA ALA A 664 0.23 -16.55 14.53
C ALA A 664 -1.14 -16.11 13.96
N HIS A 665 -1.56 -16.65 12.82
CA HIS A 665 -2.87 -16.35 12.24
C HIS A 665 -4.00 -17.09 12.96
N PHE A 666 -3.86 -18.39 13.18
CA PHE A 666 -4.95 -19.25 13.66
C PHE A 666 -5.05 -19.32 15.19
N ALA A 667 -3.98 -19.10 15.95
CA ALA A 667 -4.02 -19.23 17.41
C ALA A 667 -4.99 -18.23 18.07
N PRO A 668 -5.01 -16.92 17.72
CA PRO A 668 -5.98 -15.99 18.29
C PRO A 668 -7.43 -16.35 17.93
N LEU A 669 -7.65 -16.88 16.71
CA LEU A 669 -8.98 -17.33 16.27
C LEU A 669 -9.44 -18.54 17.09
N PHE A 670 -8.55 -19.49 17.31
CA PHE A 670 -8.83 -20.70 18.10
C PHE A 670 -9.14 -20.37 19.57
N GLU A 671 -8.38 -19.45 20.16
CA GLU A 671 -8.62 -19.00 21.55
C GLU A 671 -9.94 -18.25 21.71
N ALA A 672 -10.31 -17.42 20.73
CA ALA A 672 -11.56 -16.68 20.72
C ALA A 672 -12.79 -17.56 20.42
N ALA A 673 -12.60 -18.70 19.76
CA ALA A 673 -13.69 -19.61 19.43
C ALA A 673 -14.18 -20.38 20.67
N GLY A 674 -15.50 -20.34 20.88
CA GLY A 674 -16.21 -21.22 21.82
C GLY A 674 -16.74 -22.48 21.13
N GLU A 675 -17.28 -23.41 21.90
CA GLU A 675 -18.07 -24.52 21.34
C GLU A 675 -19.38 -23.96 20.76
N VAL A 676 -19.59 -24.11 19.46
CA VAL A 676 -20.84 -23.69 18.80
C VAL A 676 -21.76 -24.91 18.73
N PRO A 677 -22.85 -24.97 19.53
CA PRO A 677 -23.77 -26.09 19.45
C PRO A 677 -24.49 -26.07 18.10
N VAL A 678 -24.33 -27.14 17.31
CA VAL A 678 -25.03 -27.31 16.03
C VAL A 678 -26.55 -27.37 16.31
N PRO A 679 -27.36 -26.44 15.77
CA PRO A 679 -28.80 -26.47 15.95
C PRO A 679 -29.37 -27.75 15.34
N ASN A 680 -30.03 -28.57 16.15
CA ASN A 680 -30.63 -29.82 15.71
C ASN A 680 -31.96 -29.53 14.99
N ASN A 681 -31.88 -28.96 13.78
CA ASN A 681 -33.06 -28.48 13.07
C ASN A 681 -33.68 -29.61 12.24
N ARG A 682 -34.81 -30.16 12.70
CA ARG A 682 -35.60 -31.18 11.98
C ARG A 682 -36.43 -30.61 10.81
N GLN A 683 -36.34 -29.32 10.56
CA GLN A 683 -36.97 -28.66 9.42
C GLN A 683 -35.91 -27.88 8.63
N PRO A 684 -35.88 -27.98 7.29
CA PRO A 684 -34.93 -27.23 6.48
C PRO A 684 -35.23 -25.73 6.62
N ALA A 685 -34.30 -24.98 7.20
CA ALA A 685 -34.38 -23.53 7.25
C ALA A 685 -34.34 -22.96 5.82
N ARG A 686 -35.13 -21.91 5.55
CA ARG A 686 -35.17 -21.23 4.25
C ARG A 686 -33.90 -20.43 3.95
N GLU A 687 -33.05 -20.19 4.95
CA GLU A 687 -31.77 -19.48 4.82
C GLU A 687 -30.68 -20.33 5.47
N PHE A 688 -29.56 -20.50 4.75
CA PHE A 688 -28.37 -21.15 5.29
C PHE A 688 -27.74 -20.21 6.34
N LEU A 689 -27.95 -20.51 7.62
CA LEU A 689 -27.24 -19.84 8.71
C LEU A 689 -25.78 -20.32 8.69
N THR A 690 -24.86 -19.48 8.23
CA THR A 690 -23.42 -19.70 8.39
C THR A 690 -23.07 -19.45 9.86
N LEU A 691 -22.74 -20.51 10.59
CA LEU A 691 -22.24 -20.39 11.96
C LEU A 691 -20.78 -19.93 11.94
N PRO A 692 -20.32 -19.19 12.96
CA PRO A 692 -18.90 -18.94 13.12
C PRO A 692 -18.15 -20.27 13.32
N PRO A 693 -16.91 -20.40 12.82
CA PRO A 693 -16.17 -21.64 12.90
C PRO A 693 -15.83 -21.96 14.36
N ASP A 694 -16.00 -23.22 14.73
CA ASP A 694 -15.61 -23.71 16.05
C ASP A 694 -14.11 -24.04 16.12
N ARG A 695 -13.63 -24.48 17.29
CA ARG A 695 -12.21 -24.80 17.50
C ARG A 695 -11.70 -25.93 16.60
N GLU A 696 -12.51 -26.95 16.34
CA GLU A 696 -12.07 -28.08 15.51
C GLU A 696 -12.05 -27.70 14.03
N GLU A 697 -12.98 -26.87 13.60
CA GLU A 697 -12.98 -26.30 12.25
C GLU A 697 -11.74 -25.42 12.03
N ILE A 698 -11.40 -24.55 12.97
CA ILE A 698 -10.19 -23.71 12.91
C ILE A 698 -8.91 -24.57 12.85
N ALA A 699 -8.82 -25.61 13.69
CA ALA A 699 -7.70 -26.55 13.66
C ALA A 699 -7.61 -27.30 12.33
N SER A 700 -8.75 -27.71 11.77
CA SER A 700 -8.82 -28.38 10.46
C SER A 700 -8.40 -27.45 9.32
N GLN A 701 -8.79 -26.18 9.37
CA GLN A 701 -8.38 -25.16 8.41
C GLN A 701 -6.87 -24.91 8.46
N LEU A 702 -6.27 -24.86 9.66
CA LEU A 702 -4.82 -24.78 9.85
C LEU A 702 -4.10 -25.96 9.19
N GLU A 703 -4.55 -27.18 9.48
CA GLU A 703 -3.96 -28.41 8.92
C GLU A 703 -4.07 -28.42 7.39
N ALA A 704 -5.24 -28.11 6.84
CA ALA A 704 -5.47 -28.01 5.40
C ALA A 704 -4.55 -26.98 4.74
N CYS A 705 -4.38 -25.80 5.33
CA CYS A 705 -3.44 -24.79 4.84
C CYS A 705 -2.00 -25.34 4.82
N SER A 706 -1.57 -26.00 5.90
CA SER A 706 -0.22 -26.56 6.00
C SER A 706 0.05 -27.68 4.99
N GLN A 707 -0.93 -28.54 4.73
CA GLN A 707 -0.83 -29.69 3.82
C GLN A 707 -0.90 -29.29 2.35
N THR A 708 -1.55 -28.17 2.05
CA THR A 708 -1.73 -27.67 0.67
C THR A 708 -0.77 -26.55 0.31
N ASN A 709 0.18 -26.21 1.19
CA ASN A 709 1.08 -25.04 1.05
C ASN A 709 0.31 -23.74 0.75
N ARG A 710 -0.89 -23.60 1.33
CA ARG A 710 -1.71 -22.40 1.26
C ARG A 710 -1.56 -21.60 2.54
N HIS A 711 -1.68 -20.28 2.43
CA HIS A 711 -1.62 -19.38 3.58
C HIS A 711 -2.67 -18.27 3.43
N PRO A 712 -3.53 -18.04 4.45
CA PRO A 712 -4.64 -17.09 4.35
C PRO A 712 -4.23 -15.67 3.94
N LYS A 713 -3.03 -15.22 4.34
CA LYS A 713 -2.50 -13.90 3.97
C LYS A 713 -1.67 -13.85 2.68
N ARG A 714 -1.21 -15.00 2.15
CA ARG A 714 -0.25 -15.04 1.03
C ARG A 714 -0.80 -15.70 -0.23
N GLY A 715 -1.94 -16.38 -0.12
CA GLY A 715 -2.45 -17.30 -1.12
C GLY A 715 -1.65 -18.59 -1.09
N ILE A 716 -0.53 -18.64 -1.80
CA ILE A 716 0.42 -19.75 -1.81
C ILE A 716 1.66 -19.42 -0.97
N SER A 717 2.16 -20.39 -0.22
CA SER A 717 3.36 -20.20 0.61
C SER A 717 4.65 -20.30 -0.19
N PHE A 718 4.72 -21.22 -1.16
CA PHE A 718 5.92 -21.50 -1.95
C PHE A 718 5.54 -21.65 -3.41
N LEU A 719 6.18 -20.87 -4.29
CA LEU A 719 5.91 -20.86 -5.71
C LEU A 719 7.16 -21.35 -6.46
N LEU A 720 7.07 -22.54 -7.06
CA LEU A 720 8.18 -23.08 -7.85
C LEU A 720 7.73 -23.39 -9.26
N ASP A 721 8.35 -22.70 -10.22
CA ASP A 721 8.12 -22.91 -11.64
C ASP A 721 9.44 -23.07 -12.37
N PHE A 722 9.89 -24.31 -12.52
CA PHE A 722 11.15 -24.60 -13.22
C PHE A 722 11.07 -24.43 -14.74
N THR A 723 9.92 -24.07 -15.29
CA THR A 723 9.79 -23.63 -16.70
C THR A 723 10.18 -22.16 -16.88
N MET A 724 10.11 -21.37 -15.81
CA MET A 724 10.66 -20.02 -15.74
C MET A 724 12.19 -20.09 -15.66
N THR A 725 12.84 -20.24 -16.81
CA THR A 725 14.30 -20.39 -16.90
C THR A 725 15.00 -19.07 -17.17
N VAL A 726 16.21 -18.92 -16.66
CA VAL A 726 17.19 -17.88 -17.06
C VAL A 726 18.54 -18.52 -17.35
N GLU A 727 19.44 -17.79 -17.99
CA GLU A 727 20.78 -18.27 -18.27
C GLU A 727 21.69 -18.13 -17.05
N THR A 728 22.58 -19.10 -16.89
CA THR A 728 23.64 -19.12 -15.87
C THR A 728 24.93 -19.66 -16.48
N ASP A 729 26.09 -19.28 -15.94
CA ASP A 729 27.37 -19.83 -16.38
C ASP A 729 27.53 -21.32 -16.00
N LEU A 730 27.10 -22.19 -16.90
CA LEU A 730 27.27 -23.64 -16.77
C LEU A 730 28.64 -24.16 -17.26
N SER A 731 29.55 -23.31 -17.72
CA SER A 731 30.82 -23.76 -18.34
C SER A 731 31.70 -24.55 -17.37
N ARG A 732 31.68 -24.24 -16.07
CA ARG A 732 32.39 -25.01 -15.03
C ARG A 732 31.82 -26.42 -14.89
N LEU A 733 30.50 -26.56 -14.98
CA LEU A 733 29.79 -27.82 -14.89
C LEU A 733 29.98 -28.64 -16.18
N ALA A 734 29.93 -27.98 -17.34
CA ALA A 734 30.23 -28.58 -18.63
C ALA A 734 31.67 -29.13 -18.67
N TYR A 735 32.67 -28.33 -18.28
CA TYR A 735 34.07 -28.78 -18.21
C TYR A 735 34.22 -30.00 -17.28
N SER A 736 33.59 -29.96 -16.10
CA SER A 736 33.61 -31.08 -15.16
C SER A 736 32.95 -32.34 -15.71
N TYR A 737 31.84 -32.20 -16.45
CA TYR A 737 31.15 -33.30 -17.12
C TYR A 737 32.06 -33.95 -18.17
N LEU A 738 32.68 -33.14 -19.03
CA LEU A 738 33.55 -33.61 -20.11
C LEU A 738 34.78 -34.32 -19.55
N ALA A 739 35.41 -33.75 -18.51
CA ALA A 739 36.62 -34.32 -17.91
C ALA A 739 36.38 -35.60 -17.11
N LYS A 740 35.21 -35.76 -16.46
CA LYS A 740 34.95 -36.87 -15.52
C LYS A 740 33.86 -37.83 -15.97
N ASN A 741 33.23 -37.58 -17.11
CA ASN A 741 32.04 -38.25 -17.63
C ASN A 741 30.94 -38.42 -16.56
N ARG A 742 30.84 -37.44 -15.65
CA ARG A 742 29.88 -37.43 -14.55
C ARG A 742 29.09 -36.16 -14.62
N MET A 743 27.79 -36.30 -14.82
CA MET A 743 26.91 -35.15 -14.87
C MET A 743 26.86 -34.48 -13.49
N PRO A 744 27.22 -33.20 -13.38
CA PRO A 744 27.18 -32.49 -12.12
C PRO A 744 25.73 -32.37 -11.66
N GLN A 745 25.47 -32.80 -10.43
CA GLN A 745 24.22 -32.51 -9.71
C GLN A 745 22.92 -32.79 -10.48
N LEU A 746 22.83 -33.89 -11.24
CA LEU A 746 21.51 -34.43 -11.56
C LEU A 746 20.80 -34.69 -10.24
N HIS A 747 19.67 -34.03 -10.02
CA HIS A 747 18.79 -34.28 -8.88
C HIS A 747 18.00 -35.56 -9.13
N ASN A 748 18.74 -36.60 -9.50
CA ASN A 748 18.20 -37.91 -9.72
C ASN A 748 17.60 -38.42 -8.41
N LEU A 749 16.61 -39.30 -8.55
CA LEU A 749 15.90 -39.99 -7.47
C LEU A 749 16.76 -40.37 -6.26
N THR A 750 18.00 -40.77 -6.47
CA THR A 750 18.88 -41.28 -5.41
C THR A 750 19.19 -40.21 -4.37
N TYR A 751 19.32 -38.96 -4.81
CA TYR A 751 19.59 -37.82 -3.93
C TYR A 751 18.31 -37.41 -3.18
N LEU A 752 17.19 -37.31 -3.89
CA LEU A 752 15.89 -36.92 -3.31
C LEU A 752 15.39 -37.95 -2.28
N VAL A 753 15.53 -39.24 -2.58
CA VAL A 753 15.16 -40.32 -1.64
C VAL A 753 15.94 -40.23 -0.33
N THR A 754 17.19 -39.75 -0.36
CA THR A 754 17.97 -39.58 0.88
C THR A 754 17.39 -38.49 1.77
N ARG A 755 16.72 -37.48 1.18
CA ARG A 755 16.04 -36.39 1.93
C ARG A 755 14.75 -36.84 2.63
N LEU A 756 14.16 -37.95 2.22
CA LEU A 756 12.97 -38.50 2.88
C LEU A 756 13.27 -39.07 4.27
N PHE A 757 14.55 -39.29 4.62
CA PHE A 757 14.97 -39.89 5.89
C PHE A 757 15.81 -38.91 6.69
N GLN A 758 15.69 -38.96 8.02
CA GLN A 758 16.39 -38.04 8.94
C GLN A 758 17.92 -38.17 8.82
N THR A 759 18.41 -39.40 8.66
CA THR A 759 19.82 -39.66 8.40
C THR A 759 20.00 -40.72 7.33
N ARG A 760 21.21 -40.78 6.76
CA ARG A 760 21.59 -41.85 5.82
C ARG A 760 21.50 -43.25 6.44
N ALA A 761 21.65 -43.36 7.77
CA ALA A 761 21.54 -44.63 8.48
C ALA A 761 20.08 -45.07 8.66
N ASP A 762 19.15 -44.11 8.80
CA ASP A 762 17.71 -44.39 8.95
C ASP A 762 17.07 -44.96 7.69
N LYS A 763 17.73 -44.81 6.54
CA LYS A 763 17.41 -45.46 5.26
C LYS A 763 17.78 -46.95 5.23
N LYS A 764 18.55 -47.46 6.19
CA LYS A 764 19.11 -48.83 6.15
C LYS A 764 17.99 -49.87 6.17
N GLY A 765 17.98 -50.76 5.17
CA GLY A 765 16.93 -51.78 4.99
C GLY A 765 15.86 -51.39 3.96
N VAL A 766 15.74 -50.10 3.64
CA VAL A 766 14.80 -49.60 2.64
C VAL A 766 15.41 -49.69 1.24
N LYS A 767 14.98 -50.68 0.45
CA LYS A 767 15.42 -50.90 -0.94
C LYS A 767 14.44 -50.30 -1.95
N LEU A 768 14.34 -48.97 -2.03
CA LEU A 768 13.48 -48.30 -3.03
C LEU A 768 13.86 -48.65 -4.49
N SER A 769 15.07 -49.15 -4.72
CA SER A 769 15.47 -49.70 -6.02
C SER A 769 14.72 -50.98 -6.42
N SER A 770 14.29 -51.84 -5.50
CA SER A 770 13.53 -53.06 -5.84
C SER A 770 12.10 -52.72 -6.25
N ILE A 771 11.43 -51.85 -5.48
CA ILE A 771 10.10 -51.29 -5.78
C ILE A 771 10.07 -50.68 -7.18
N ARG A 772 11.14 -49.97 -7.55
CA ARG A 772 11.31 -49.39 -8.88
C ARG A 772 11.31 -50.46 -9.96
N THR A 773 12.00 -51.59 -9.79
CA THR A 773 12.13 -52.63 -10.84
C THR A 773 10.82 -53.31 -11.17
N ASP A 774 9.93 -53.46 -10.19
CA ASP A 774 8.79 -54.38 -10.27
C ASP A 774 7.44 -53.66 -10.53
N PHE A 775 7.41 -52.32 -10.50
CA PHE A 775 6.19 -51.55 -10.74
C PHE A 775 5.95 -51.22 -12.22
N ASP A 776 4.97 -51.90 -12.82
CA ASP A 776 4.42 -51.62 -14.15
C ASP A 776 3.06 -50.90 -14.02
N TYR A 777 3.11 -49.56 -14.09
CA TYR A 777 1.96 -48.69 -13.83
C TYR A 777 0.87 -48.81 -14.89
N GLU A 778 1.21 -48.82 -16.18
CA GLU A 778 0.24 -48.89 -17.28
C GLU A 778 -0.48 -50.25 -17.26
N ARG A 779 0.24 -51.34 -17.01
CA ARG A 779 -0.38 -52.65 -16.82
C ARG A 779 -1.27 -52.69 -15.58
N SER A 780 -0.86 -52.05 -14.48
CA SER A 780 -1.63 -52.02 -13.23
C SER A 780 -2.89 -51.16 -13.36
N MET A 781 -2.83 -50.03 -14.05
CA MET A 781 -3.98 -49.16 -14.30
C MET A 781 -4.90 -49.70 -15.39
N ALA A 782 -4.36 -50.26 -16.47
CA ALA A 782 -5.15 -50.97 -17.46
C ALA A 782 -5.81 -52.24 -16.91
N ALA A 783 -5.20 -52.89 -15.92
CA ALA A 783 -5.81 -53.98 -15.17
C ALA A 783 -6.89 -53.44 -14.22
N ALA A 784 -6.66 -52.33 -13.53
CA ALA A 784 -7.68 -51.71 -12.67
C ALA A 784 -8.93 -51.26 -13.44
N MET A 785 -8.73 -50.71 -14.65
CA MET A 785 -9.81 -50.31 -15.54
C MET A 785 -10.56 -51.51 -16.14
N ARG A 786 -9.93 -52.68 -16.28
CA ARG A 786 -10.56 -53.91 -16.81
C ARG A 786 -11.20 -54.81 -15.76
N GLU A 787 -10.57 -54.95 -14.60
CA GLU A 787 -10.90 -55.94 -13.57
C GLU A 787 -11.38 -55.29 -12.26
N GLY A 788 -11.53 -53.95 -12.24
CA GLY A 788 -11.84 -53.18 -11.04
C GLY A 788 -10.62 -52.97 -10.13
N TYR A 789 -10.81 -52.42 -8.92
CA TYR A 789 -9.70 -52.06 -8.02
C TYR A 789 -8.88 -53.26 -7.48
N ALA A 790 -9.30 -54.51 -7.72
CA ALA A 790 -8.72 -55.72 -7.13
C ALA A 790 -7.23 -56.01 -7.50
N PRO A 791 -6.75 -55.79 -8.74
CA PRO A 791 -5.33 -55.98 -9.07
C PRO A 791 -4.43 -54.90 -8.45
N VAL A 792 -4.95 -53.68 -8.33
CA VAL A 792 -4.29 -52.57 -7.61
C VAL A 792 -4.29 -52.86 -6.11
N GLU A 793 -5.38 -53.42 -5.57
CA GLU A 793 -5.47 -53.86 -4.18
C GLU A 793 -4.48 -54.99 -3.88
N GLU A 794 -4.35 -56.00 -4.74
CA GLU A 794 -3.36 -57.08 -4.59
C GLU A 794 -1.92 -56.56 -4.70
N PHE A 795 -1.66 -55.62 -5.60
CA PHE A 795 -0.37 -54.94 -5.72
C PHE A 795 -0.05 -54.11 -4.46
N LEU A 796 -0.99 -53.27 -4.02
CA LEU A 796 -0.90 -52.47 -2.79
C LEU A 796 -0.76 -53.37 -1.56
N ARG A 797 -1.45 -54.51 -1.50
CA ARG A 797 -1.37 -55.51 -0.41
C ARG A 797 -0.01 -56.21 -0.39
N ARG A 798 0.56 -56.55 -1.55
CA ARG A 798 1.91 -57.13 -1.68
C ARG A 798 3.00 -56.13 -1.26
N HIS A 799 2.87 -54.86 -1.66
CA HIS A 799 3.81 -53.79 -1.30
C HIS A 799 3.52 -53.17 0.06
N ARG A 800 2.37 -53.47 0.68
CA ARG A 800 2.07 -53.18 2.09
C ARG A 800 3.11 -53.79 3.02
N GLN A 801 3.63 -54.97 2.69
CA GLN A 801 4.73 -55.60 3.44
C GLN A 801 6.07 -54.86 3.26
N GLU A 802 6.24 -54.13 2.17
CA GLU A 802 7.43 -53.28 1.95
C GLU A 802 7.29 -51.92 2.67
N LEU A 803 6.05 -51.40 2.79
CA LEU A 803 5.70 -50.31 3.70
C LEU A 803 5.93 -50.71 5.17
N VAL A 804 5.67 -51.97 5.54
CA VAL A 804 6.05 -52.55 6.85
C VAL A 804 7.57 -52.52 7.05
N GLY A 805 8.37 -52.67 5.99
CA GLY A 805 9.82 -52.48 6.03
C GLY A 805 10.26 -51.02 6.27
N MET A 806 9.35 -50.06 6.15
CA MET A 806 9.56 -48.64 6.44
C MET A 806 9.10 -48.25 7.86
N GLU A 807 8.37 -49.11 8.59
CA GLU A 807 7.89 -48.83 9.96
C GLU A 807 9.04 -48.60 10.97
N GLY A 808 10.24 -49.11 10.68
CA GLY A 808 11.46 -48.87 11.46
C GLY A 808 12.33 -47.72 10.95
N ALA A 809 11.99 -47.12 9.80
CA ALA A 809 12.77 -46.03 9.22
C ALA A 809 12.33 -44.69 9.82
N ARG A 810 13.30 -43.85 10.21
CA ARG A 810 13.00 -42.48 10.66
C ARG A 810 12.96 -41.56 9.45
N PHE A 811 11.74 -41.15 9.10
CA PHE A 811 11.52 -40.14 8.07
C PHE A 811 12.06 -38.79 8.53
N SER A 812 12.41 -37.95 7.56
CA SER A 812 12.89 -36.62 7.84
C SER A 812 11.80 -35.80 8.54
N ASP A 813 12.15 -35.19 9.68
CA ASP A 813 11.27 -34.29 10.43
C ASP A 813 10.83 -33.10 9.57
N TYR A 814 11.56 -32.84 8.48
CA TYR A 814 11.21 -31.89 7.44
C TYR A 814 9.77 -32.00 6.94
N PHE A 815 9.28 -33.22 6.72
CA PHE A 815 7.95 -33.45 6.14
C PHE A 815 6.83 -33.51 7.17
N ALA A 816 7.13 -33.73 8.45
CA ALA A 816 6.14 -33.85 9.52
C ALA A 816 6.59 -33.10 10.77
N GLN A 817 6.73 -31.78 10.66
CA GLN A 817 7.04 -30.93 11.81
C GLN A 817 5.80 -30.82 12.70
N ARG A 818 5.99 -30.65 14.01
CA ARG A 818 4.90 -30.24 14.90
C ARG A 818 4.75 -28.72 14.88
N PHE A 819 3.53 -28.23 15.03
CA PHE A 819 3.31 -26.84 15.49
C PHE A 819 3.92 -26.66 16.89
N SER A 820 4.09 -25.42 17.37
CA SER A 820 4.94 -25.17 18.54
C SER A 820 4.63 -26.10 19.72
N GLU A 821 5.67 -26.61 20.38
CA GLU A 821 5.52 -27.61 21.47
C GLU A 821 4.74 -27.08 22.69
N GLN A 822 4.57 -25.75 22.78
CA GLN A 822 3.94 -25.05 23.91
C GLN A 822 2.68 -24.28 23.53
N GLY A 823 2.26 -24.31 22.24
CA GLY A 823 1.11 -23.57 21.74
C GLY A 823 -0.20 -24.37 21.69
N VAL A 824 -1.30 -23.70 21.35
CA VAL A 824 -2.65 -24.31 21.26
C VAL A 824 -2.75 -25.44 20.23
N PHE A 825 -1.81 -25.51 19.29
CA PHE A 825 -1.75 -26.53 18.24
C PHE A 825 -0.65 -27.58 18.45
N ALA A 826 -0.05 -27.69 19.65
CA ALA A 826 1.09 -28.59 19.91
C ALA A 826 0.85 -30.07 19.56
N THR A 827 -0.41 -30.51 19.49
CA THR A 827 -0.81 -31.88 19.12
C THR A 827 -0.95 -32.09 17.61
N ARG A 828 -0.94 -31.01 16.81
CA ARG A 828 -1.15 -31.06 15.36
C ARG A 828 0.18 -31.09 14.59
N SER A 829 0.12 -31.61 13.36
CA SER A 829 1.29 -31.76 12.48
C SER A 829 1.20 -30.78 11.31
N TYR A 830 2.35 -30.28 10.88
CA TYR A 830 2.54 -29.41 9.72
C TYR A 830 3.04 -30.24 8.52
N ASN A 831 2.49 -29.96 7.34
CA ASN A 831 2.75 -30.68 6.08
C ASN A 831 2.25 -32.14 6.12
N VAL A 832 3.08 -33.13 5.78
CA VAL A 832 2.66 -34.55 5.68
C VAL A 832 2.54 -35.15 7.07
N PRO A 833 1.35 -35.62 7.50
CA PRO A 833 1.22 -36.29 8.80
C PRO A 833 2.15 -37.50 8.90
N PRO A 834 2.70 -37.84 10.09
CA PRO A 834 3.57 -39.00 10.26
C PRO A 834 2.98 -40.31 9.71
N SER A 835 1.66 -40.48 9.80
CA SER A 835 0.93 -41.63 9.25
C SER A 835 0.99 -41.76 7.73
N HIS A 836 1.26 -40.68 7.00
CA HIS A 836 1.24 -40.63 5.53
C HIS A 836 2.65 -40.56 4.90
N GLN A 837 3.71 -40.40 5.70
CA GLN A 837 5.08 -40.25 5.20
C GLN A 837 5.56 -41.46 4.37
N ALA A 838 5.17 -42.69 4.75
CA ALA A 838 5.54 -43.88 4.00
C ALA A 838 4.88 -43.94 2.60
N ALA A 839 3.62 -43.52 2.49
CA ALA A 839 2.90 -43.44 1.21
C ALA A 839 3.48 -42.33 0.32
N PHE A 840 3.80 -41.17 0.90
CA PHE A 840 4.45 -40.07 0.20
C PHE A 840 5.83 -40.46 -0.35
N ALA A 841 6.66 -41.09 0.47
CA ALA A 841 7.98 -41.58 0.07
C ALA A 841 7.92 -42.60 -1.07
N TYR A 842 6.88 -43.43 -1.09
CA TYR A 842 6.59 -44.38 -2.15
C TYR A 842 6.23 -43.67 -3.47
N GLN A 843 5.37 -42.65 -3.42
CA GLN A 843 4.96 -41.85 -4.58
C GLN A 843 6.16 -41.16 -5.25
N VAL A 844 7.02 -40.52 -4.45
CA VAL A 844 8.27 -39.87 -4.91
C VAL A 844 9.22 -40.87 -5.61
N ALA A 845 9.27 -42.12 -5.13
CA ALA A 845 10.20 -43.13 -5.65
C ALA A 845 9.79 -43.71 -7.03
N ILE A 846 8.49 -43.68 -7.35
CA ILE A 846 7.91 -44.29 -8.55
C ILE A 846 7.85 -43.33 -9.74
N GLU A 847 7.53 -42.06 -9.48
CA GLU A 847 7.20 -41.07 -10.50
C GLU A 847 8.21 -40.95 -11.67
N PRO A 848 9.54 -41.02 -11.46
CA PRO A 848 10.48 -40.82 -12.56
C PRO A 848 10.64 -42.02 -13.50
N LYS A 849 10.23 -43.23 -13.10
CA LYS A 849 10.20 -44.40 -14.01
C LYS A 849 9.08 -44.28 -15.05
N ILE A 850 7.93 -43.69 -14.67
CA ILE A 850 6.81 -43.39 -15.58
C ILE A 850 7.30 -42.55 -16.78
N THR A 851 8.25 -41.65 -16.53
CA THR A 851 8.82 -40.73 -17.53
C THR A 851 9.71 -41.42 -18.56
N LYS A 852 10.56 -42.36 -18.12
CA LYS A 852 11.50 -43.05 -19.02
C LYS A 852 10.77 -43.96 -20.00
N TRP A 853 9.64 -44.54 -19.60
CA TRP A 853 8.83 -45.43 -20.43
C TRP A 853 7.97 -44.67 -21.44
N ARG A 854 7.33 -43.56 -21.05
CA ARG A 854 6.55 -42.72 -22.00
C ARG A 854 7.37 -42.12 -23.15
N ARG A 855 8.68 -41.89 -22.95
CA ARG A 855 9.60 -41.49 -24.04
C ARG A 855 9.94 -42.64 -25.00
N MET A 856 9.94 -43.89 -24.53
CA MET A 856 10.23 -45.05 -25.38
C MET A 856 9.03 -45.46 -26.25
N ASP A 857 7.81 -45.06 -25.87
CA ASP A 857 6.58 -45.32 -26.65
C ASP A 857 6.22 -44.15 -27.59
N SER A 858 6.99 -43.05 -27.58
CA SER A 858 6.80 -41.87 -28.45
C SER A 858 7.94 -41.63 -29.45
N GLU A 859 8.92 -42.53 -29.48
CA GLU A 859 9.87 -42.76 -30.60
C GLU A 859 9.48 -44.06 -31.31
#